data_AF-A0A9D1GLM5-F1
#
_entry.id   AF-A0A9D1GLM5-F1
#
_cell.length_a   1.000
_cell.length_b   1.000
_cell.length_c   1.000
_cell.angle_alpha   90.00
_cell.angle_beta   90.00
_cell.angle_gamma   90.00
#
_symmetry.space_group_name_H-M   'P 1'
#
loop_
_entity.id
_entity.type
_entity.pdbx_description
1 polymer ?
#
loop_
_entity_poly.entity_id
_entity_poly.type
_entity_poly.pdbx_seq_one_letter_code
_entity_poly.pdbx_strand_id
1 'polypeptide(L)'
;MNRFIIAAFVAASCLVYRASAQEVNTNPVELPSATVWEFVKYNNAAANLYTGTVCIEIPVYTYEDSDFTIPVSLGYSSNGFKPNIQAPAAGHEWSLNAGGTVTRIVRGLPDEERNLSTFGFMETHNDSTLTGVGQLDGFTTGWDNDGIEAVSPTLFYAPYGWDNTSMLFDMEPDIFYFNFLGYSGKFQLGYDGAVHFYDTNTKDSEFALEIPRYDLNEITIVTGDGFRYTFGTGLAREFSGKTGTSWKLSEITAPNGRKVTFEYTRSARQYDSAATLTYQFFNNYAPSTMNYSFRGNYLIGPEKMAEIDIDAKPTRPKLSSPIFVSALDRIVFDNGSAIDFYYKTLPYNESGEGTILTILPKLDRIVVSNSDGEAVRTCALSYSFPPAEESNKIPFLSEIELSGEGVFSMEYDYDETTIFPKHGTFKIDHWGYYNNSSATYESFYAKTVQDDYLHESIGTSVRNPNGEYSRIGMLKSITYPTGGRTDFEYEPHDYSAYVTCEYPVFIPYLQNTVGRKAAPAGGMRIKSIKDYSSSDTTSPAYSREYSYLDSEGYSSGNLAPMPRYGLSYTRSTPPNENISVFLGSYNDLLPSDGTHIGYSRVVETLPEGSNEYRFISYRDCPDGKVTNMEYTNINNYLYDVTCNRNLSGTDARNAIMALMSPTISMESKRGKLLSKRSFDKNGDMVASQTTSYESYTYAYESLDKIWNLQSLYIGATRVATVIGDIRPVSVSTRISGVTETENYSYDSFRNLKTVVKDGKTSRFLYVQDLDDIEAFDDMVSASYWNSFRSTATARTMKRLNMVNLPLQEEIYDKNGILSIRRYNYGYRNASDTSLVVVKSIESYDQTSERWETVSHFDYDSLGNLVEATDPDGVSTVYIWGHGGLHLVAAVGNATIEQVEDA
;
A
#
# COMPACT_ATOMS: atom_id res chain seq x y z
N MET A 1 21.54 -14.05 42.40
CA MET A 1 20.07 -13.98 42.41
C MET A 1 19.69 -12.74 41.61
N ASN A 2 18.99 -12.93 40.48
CA ASN A 2 18.62 -11.96 39.44
C ASN A 2 19.76 -11.35 38.60
N ARG A 3 20.17 -12.08 37.54
CA ARG A 3 20.76 -11.53 36.28
C ARG A 3 21.08 -12.58 35.19
N PHE A 4 20.27 -13.63 34.97
CA PHE A 4 20.59 -14.62 33.91
C PHE A 4 19.40 -15.28 33.17
N ILE A 5 18.16 -14.81 33.34
CA ILE A 5 16.96 -15.45 32.71
C ILE A 5 16.67 -14.94 31.28
N ILE A 6 17.48 -14.02 30.73
CA ILE A 6 17.19 -13.37 29.43
C ILE A 6 17.74 -14.15 28.21
N ALA A 7 18.65 -15.12 28.40
CA ALA A 7 19.30 -15.81 27.27
C ALA A 7 18.52 -17.01 26.70
N ALA A 8 17.69 -17.69 27.51
CA ALA A 8 16.88 -18.83 27.06
C ALA A 8 15.57 -18.40 26.34
N PHE A 9 15.10 -17.18 26.59
CA PHE A 9 13.88 -16.64 25.96
C PHE A 9 14.06 -16.23 24.48
N VAL A 10 15.30 -16.03 24.01
CA VAL A 10 15.60 -15.55 22.65
C VAL A 10 15.56 -16.69 21.60
N ALA A 11 15.83 -17.94 22.00
CA ALA A 11 15.75 -19.09 21.09
C ALA A 11 14.32 -19.64 20.94
N ALA A 12 13.51 -19.59 22.02
CA ALA A 12 12.09 -19.94 21.96
C ALA A 12 11.25 -18.86 21.26
N SER A 13 11.65 -17.59 21.31
CA SER A 13 10.95 -16.51 20.59
C SER A 13 11.22 -16.52 19.09
N CYS A 14 12.34 -17.06 18.60
CA CYS A 14 12.57 -17.24 17.16
C CYS A 14 11.63 -18.27 16.50
N LEU A 15 10.95 -19.12 17.28
CA LEU A 15 9.91 -20.06 16.81
C LEU A 15 8.49 -19.59 17.16
N VAL A 16 8.34 -18.45 17.85
CA VAL A 16 7.05 -17.84 18.25
C VAL A 16 6.95 -16.38 17.74
N TYR A 17 7.69 -16.01 16.70
CA TYR A 17 7.52 -14.70 16.03
C TYR A 17 6.22 -14.67 15.22
N ARG A 18 5.11 -14.54 15.94
CA ARG A 18 3.79 -14.13 15.47
C ARG A 18 3.15 -13.14 16.45
N ALA A 19 3.90 -12.09 16.74
CA ALA A 19 3.41 -10.80 17.18
C ALA A 19 4.63 -9.91 17.33
N SER A 20 4.67 -8.77 16.63
CA SER A 20 5.56 -7.69 17.03
C SER A 20 5.16 -7.28 18.45
N ALA A 21 6.08 -7.47 19.39
CA ALA A 21 5.92 -7.11 20.79
C ALA A 21 5.84 -5.58 20.96
N GLN A 22 4.77 -5.14 21.62
CA GLN A 22 4.77 -3.92 22.42
C GLN A 22 5.60 -4.22 23.68
N GLU A 23 6.60 -3.40 23.99
CA GLU A 23 7.47 -3.60 25.16
C GLU A 23 6.64 -3.71 26.46
N VAL A 24 6.82 -4.81 27.20
CA VAL A 24 6.35 -4.94 28.57
C VAL A 24 7.26 -4.09 29.46
N ASN A 25 6.79 -2.90 29.81
CA ASN A 25 7.42 -2.02 30.78
C ASN A 25 7.34 -2.66 32.18
N THR A 26 8.45 -3.17 32.72
CA THR A 26 8.50 -3.85 34.02
C THR A 26 8.62 -2.90 35.23
N ASN A 27 8.23 -1.64 35.09
CA ASN A 27 7.97 -0.81 36.26
C ASN A 27 6.61 -1.21 36.86
N PRO A 28 6.41 -1.18 38.19
CA PRO A 28 5.09 -1.43 38.76
C PRO A 28 4.13 -0.38 38.19
N VAL A 29 3.34 -0.80 37.21
CA VAL A 29 2.26 -0.03 36.61
C VAL A 29 1.29 0.25 37.74
N GLU A 30 1.05 1.52 38.04
CA GLU A 30 -0.17 1.87 38.77
C GLU A 30 -1.34 1.42 37.90
N LEU A 31 -1.83 0.21 38.17
CA LEU A 31 -2.92 -0.37 37.40
C LEU A 31 -4.12 0.56 37.57
N PRO A 32 -4.69 1.07 36.47
CA PRO A 32 -5.99 1.70 36.52
C PRO A 32 -6.99 0.72 37.16
N SER A 33 -8.06 1.24 37.78
CA SER A 33 -9.10 0.37 38.36
C SER A 33 -9.56 -0.67 37.33
N ALA A 34 -10.02 -1.85 37.76
CA ALA A 34 -10.42 -2.93 36.86
C ALA A 34 -11.40 -2.48 35.74
N THR A 35 -12.23 -1.48 36.02
CA THR A 35 -13.13 -0.82 35.05
C THR A 35 -12.38 0.01 33.99
N VAL A 36 -11.30 0.69 34.37
CA VAL A 36 -10.43 1.43 33.44
C VAL A 36 -9.50 0.47 32.67
N TRP A 37 -9.17 -0.69 33.24
CA TRP A 37 -8.40 -1.72 32.53
C TRP A 37 -9.24 -2.46 31.47
N GLU A 38 -10.53 -2.73 31.73
CA GLU A 38 -11.43 -3.21 30.66
C GLU A 38 -11.60 -2.18 29.52
N PHE A 39 -11.51 -0.88 29.83
CA PHE A 39 -11.60 0.21 28.85
C PHE A 39 -10.35 0.35 27.97
N VAL A 40 -9.14 0.21 28.53
CA VAL A 40 -7.89 0.26 27.74
C VAL A 40 -7.77 -0.97 26.82
N LYS A 41 -8.34 -2.13 27.20
CA LYS A 41 -8.38 -3.34 26.37
C LYS A 41 -9.10 -3.16 25.03
N TYR A 42 -10.06 -2.24 24.95
CA TYR A 42 -10.88 -1.99 23.74
C TYR A 42 -10.57 -0.66 23.04
N ASN A 43 -9.46 0.01 23.38
CA ASN A 43 -9.02 1.25 22.74
C ASN A 43 -8.47 1.02 21.31
N ASN A 44 -9.30 0.50 20.41
CA ASN A 44 -8.98 0.16 19.02
C ASN A 44 -9.23 1.31 18.03
N ALA A 45 -9.62 2.49 18.50
CA ALA A 45 -9.80 3.68 17.68
C ALA A 45 -8.46 4.42 17.53
N ALA A 46 -7.78 4.21 16.41
CA ALA A 46 -6.54 4.90 16.06
C ALA A 46 -6.79 5.91 14.91
N ALA A 47 -5.93 6.91 14.80
CA ALA A 47 -5.94 7.82 13.66
C ALA A 47 -4.65 7.65 12.86
N ASN A 48 -4.76 7.58 11.53
CA ASN A 48 -3.59 7.82 10.69
C ASN A 48 -3.30 9.32 10.73
N LEU A 49 -2.35 9.74 11.56
CA LEU A 49 -2.07 11.16 11.80
C LEU A 49 -1.52 11.86 10.55
N TYR A 50 -0.85 11.14 9.64
CA TYR A 50 -0.34 11.74 8.41
C TYR A 50 -1.48 12.17 7.48
N THR A 51 -2.58 11.41 7.43
CA THR A 51 -3.73 11.71 6.55
C THR A 51 -4.95 12.23 7.30
N GLY A 52 -4.95 12.22 8.63
CA GLY A 52 -6.11 12.57 9.46
C GLY A 52 -7.26 11.54 9.41
N THR A 53 -7.05 10.37 8.81
CA THR A 53 -8.05 9.30 8.65
C THR A 53 -8.34 8.65 10.00
N VAL A 54 -9.61 8.45 10.32
CA VAL A 54 -10.01 7.61 11.46
C VAL A 54 -9.94 6.14 11.06
N CYS A 55 -9.37 5.28 11.90
CA CYS A 55 -9.27 3.85 11.69
C CYS A 55 -9.75 3.12 12.96
N ILE A 56 -10.72 2.22 12.82
CA ILE A 56 -11.24 1.42 13.92
C ILE A 56 -11.22 -0.03 13.49
N GLU A 57 -10.84 -0.92 14.41
CA GLU A 57 -10.86 -2.36 14.16
C GLU A 57 -11.62 -3.08 15.27
N ILE A 58 -12.62 -3.87 14.89
CA ILE A 58 -13.38 -4.74 15.80
C ILE A 58 -12.97 -6.19 15.49
N PRO A 59 -12.14 -6.81 16.35
CA PRO A 59 -11.75 -8.21 16.15
C PRO A 59 -12.96 -9.11 16.38
N VAL A 60 -13.20 -10.03 15.44
CA VAL A 60 -14.29 -11.02 15.51
C VAL A 60 -13.77 -12.31 16.13
N TYR A 61 -12.68 -12.82 15.56
CA TYR A 61 -12.02 -14.06 15.98
C TYR A 61 -10.61 -14.12 15.37
N THR A 62 -9.65 -14.70 16.09
CA THR A 62 -8.33 -15.06 15.53
C THR A 62 -8.18 -16.57 15.61
N TYR A 63 -8.12 -17.24 14.46
CA TYR A 63 -7.71 -18.63 14.43
C TYR A 63 -6.21 -18.69 14.67
N GLU A 64 -5.77 -19.54 15.59
CA GLU A 64 -4.35 -19.68 15.92
C GLU A 64 -4.00 -21.15 16.21
N ASP A 65 -3.04 -21.67 15.46
CA ASP A 65 -2.35 -22.94 15.70
C ASP A 65 -0.84 -22.77 15.47
N SER A 66 -0.06 -23.85 15.61
CA SER A 66 1.40 -23.82 15.44
C SER A 66 1.88 -23.20 14.11
N ASP A 67 1.11 -23.36 13.04
CA ASP A 67 1.47 -22.96 11.67
C ASP A 67 0.56 -21.89 11.08
N PHE A 68 -0.59 -21.55 11.66
CA PHE A 68 -1.45 -20.47 11.12
C PHE A 68 -1.99 -19.53 12.20
N THR A 69 -1.85 -18.23 11.95
CA THR A 69 -2.51 -17.17 12.74
C THR A 69 -3.31 -16.32 11.76
N ILE A 70 -4.63 -16.44 11.81
CA ILE A 70 -5.54 -15.82 10.84
C ILE A 70 -6.55 -14.97 11.61
N PRO A 71 -6.31 -13.65 11.71
CA PRO A 71 -7.28 -12.74 12.29
C PRO A 71 -8.45 -12.51 11.33
N VAL A 72 -9.65 -12.46 11.90
CA VAL A 72 -10.88 -11.99 11.26
C VAL A 72 -11.38 -10.78 12.03
N SER A 73 -11.49 -9.64 11.36
CA SER A 73 -11.95 -8.40 11.97
C SER A 73 -12.81 -7.57 11.02
N LEU A 74 -13.57 -6.63 11.58
CA LEU A 74 -14.32 -5.62 10.85
C LEU A 74 -13.63 -4.27 11.04
N GLY A 75 -13.20 -3.64 9.95
CA GLY A 75 -12.49 -2.36 9.97
C GLY A 75 -13.40 -1.22 9.54
N TYR A 76 -13.35 -0.08 10.20
CA TYR A 76 -13.91 1.19 9.71
C TYR A 76 -12.77 2.13 9.36
N SER A 77 -12.84 2.77 8.19
CA SER A 77 -11.88 3.81 7.81
C SER A 77 -12.54 4.85 6.93
N SER A 78 -12.41 6.14 7.29
CA SER A 78 -13.05 7.20 6.51
C SER A 78 -12.33 8.55 6.58
N ASN A 79 -12.39 9.28 5.47
CA ASN A 79 -12.06 10.70 5.34
C ASN A 79 -13.25 11.52 4.82
N GLY A 80 -14.47 11.01 4.99
CA GLY A 80 -15.69 11.68 4.52
C GLY A 80 -16.38 10.99 3.36
N PHE A 81 -17.64 11.37 3.16
CA PHE A 81 -18.57 10.71 2.28
C PHE A 81 -18.29 10.96 0.79
N LYS A 82 -18.14 9.88 0.03
CA LYS A 82 -18.01 9.87 -1.43
C LYS A 82 -19.25 9.22 -2.08
N PRO A 83 -20.17 10.02 -2.64
CA PRO A 83 -21.46 9.57 -3.18
C PRO A 83 -21.43 8.47 -4.24
N ASN A 84 -20.34 8.42 -5.02
CA ASN A 84 -20.23 7.57 -6.19
C ASN A 84 -19.49 6.25 -5.90
N ILE A 85 -19.19 5.97 -4.63
CA ILE A 85 -18.59 4.72 -4.15
C ILE A 85 -19.69 3.88 -3.51
N GLN A 86 -19.96 2.70 -4.08
CA GLN A 86 -20.94 1.76 -3.55
C GLN A 86 -20.46 1.16 -2.23
N ALA A 87 -21.36 0.97 -1.26
CA ALA A 87 -21.00 0.37 0.02
C ALA A 87 -20.47 -1.07 -0.18
N PRO A 88 -19.35 -1.46 0.46
CA PRO A 88 -18.85 -2.83 0.42
C PRO A 88 -19.76 -3.80 1.21
N ALA A 89 -19.36 -5.07 1.30
CA ALA A 89 -20.18 -6.12 1.90
C ALA A 89 -20.46 -5.94 3.40
N ALA A 90 -19.54 -5.31 4.15
CA ALA A 90 -19.71 -5.06 5.59
C ALA A 90 -20.48 -3.76 5.91
N GLY A 91 -20.88 -2.98 4.90
CA GLY A 91 -21.56 -1.69 5.07
C GLY A 91 -20.69 -0.49 4.64
N HIS A 92 -21.29 0.69 4.55
CA HIS A 92 -20.60 1.90 4.09
C HIS A 92 -19.34 2.21 4.95
N GLU A 93 -18.18 2.36 4.30
CA GLU A 93 -16.85 2.59 4.93
C GLU A 93 -16.37 1.48 5.89
N TRP A 94 -17.07 0.33 5.93
CA TRP A 94 -16.65 -0.86 6.69
C TRP A 94 -16.04 -1.92 5.78
N SER A 95 -14.89 -2.47 6.15
CA SER A 95 -14.24 -3.60 5.48
C SER A 95 -14.30 -4.87 6.32
N LEU A 96 -14.37 -6.02 5.65
CA LEU A 96 -14.06 -7.31 6.26
C LEU A 96 -12.58 -7.60 6.04
N ASN A 97 -11.84 -7.74 7.14
CA ASN A 97 -10.44 -8.15 7.11
C ASN A 97 -10.38 -9.64 7.42
N ALA A 98 -10.33 -10.47 6.38
CA ALA A 98 -10.22 -11.92 6.49
C ALA A 98 -9.40 -12.44 5.31
N GLY A 99 -8.17 -12.85 5.57
CA GLY A 99 -7.21 -13.27 4.54
C GLY A 99 -6.37 -12.11 4.00
N GLY A 100 -6.53 -11.81 2.71
CA GLY A 100 -5.71 -10.79 2.05
C GLY A 100 -6.04 -10.57 0.57
N THR A 101 -5.39 -9.58 -0.04
CA THR A 101 -5.61 -9.24 -1.45
C THR A 101 -4.35 -8.62 -2.07
N VAL A 102 -4.12 -8.92 -3.35
CA VAL A 102 -3.29 -8.12 -4.26
C VAL A 102 -4.21 -7.29 -5.15
N THR A 103 -4.04 -5.98 -5.25
CA THR A 103 -4.78 -5.09 -6.17
C THR A 103 -3.82 -4.43 -7.16
N ARG A 104 -4.36 -3.92 -8.27
CA ARG A 104 -3.55 -3.29 -9.32
C ARG A 104 -4.12 -1.94 -9.75
N ILE A 105 -3.23 -0.98 -9.96
CA ILE A 105 -3.50 0.25 -10.72
C ILE A 105 -2.80 0.14 -12.06
N VAL A 106 -3.58 0.17 -13.14
CA VAL A 106 -3.06 0.09 -14.51
C VAL A 106 -2.57 1.46 -14.98
N ARG A 107 -1.32 1.54 -15.45
CA ARG A 107 -0.65 2.75 -15.95
C ARG A 107 -0.44 2.68 -17.45
N GLY A 108 -1.53 2.84 -18.21
CA GLY A 108 -1.52 2.70 -19.67
C GLY A 108 -2.30 1.46 -20.09
N LEU A 109 -1.60 0.44 -20.54
CA LEU A 109 -2.11 -0.90 -20.83
C LEU A 109 -1.75 -1.86 -19.69
N PRO A 110 -2.52 -2.93 -19.48
CA PRO A 110 -2.09 -4.00 -18.57
C PRO A 110 -0.71 -4.53 -18.98
N ASP A 111 0.21 -4.72 -18.04
CA ASP A 111 1.59 -5.18 -18.34
C ASP A 111 1.65 -6.43 -19.22
N GLU A 112 0.71 -7.36 -19.02
CA GLU A 112 0.56 -8.65 -19.70
C GLU A 112 -0.23 -8.58 -21.02
N GLU A 113 -0.69 -7.39 -21.43
CA GLU A 113 -1.51 -7.22 -22.62
C GLU A 113 -0.72 -7.52 -23.90
N ARG A 114 -1.23 -8.44 -24.73
CA ARG A 114 -0.72 -8.70 -26.08
C ARG A 114 -1.86 -8.82 -27.08
N ASN A 115 -1.97 -7.86 -28.00
CA ASN A 115 -2.85 -7.96 -29.18
C ASN A 115 -2.06 -7.73 -30.48
N LEU A 116 -2.75 -7.82 -31.63
CA LEU A 116 -2.16 -7.63 -32.96
C LEU A 116 -1.49 -6.27 -33.19
N SER A 117 -1.75 -5.26 -32.37
CA SER A 117 -1.22 -3.89 -32.53
C SER A 117 -0.88 -3.19 -31.21
N THR A 118 -0.91 -3.90 -30.07
CA THR A 118 -0.65 -3.33 -28.74
C THR A 118 0.16 -4.30 -27.89
N PHE A 119 1.17 -3.78 -27.22
CA PHE A 119 2.03 -4.50 -26.28
C PHE A 119 2.06 -3.77 -24.93
N GLY A 120 1.67 -4.48 -23.88
CA GLY A 120 1.86 -4.08 -22.49
C GLY A 120 3.33 -4.17 -22.07
N PHE A 121 3.66 -3.56 -20.94
CA PHE A 121 5.03 -3.32 -20.50
C PHE A 121 5.92 -4.58 -20.42
N MET A 122 5.38 -5.75 -20.04
CA MET A 122 6.18 -6.98 -20.02
C MET A 122 6.44 -7.53 -21.43
N GLU A 123 5.46 -7.42 -22.33
CA GLU A 123 5.56 -7.92 -23.70
C GLU A 123 6.46 -7.05 -24.56
N THR A 124 6.53 -5.74 -24.29
CA THR A 124 7.45 -4.83 -25.01
C THR A 124 8.92 -5.22 -24.83
N HIS A 125 9.29 -5.89 -23.74
CA HIS A 125 10.69 -6.20 -23.40
C HIS A 125 11.09 -7.67 -23.54
N ASN A 126 10.13 -8.60 -23.53
CA ASN A 126 10.39 -10.04 -23.64
C ASN A 126 10.57 -10.57 -25.08
N ASP A 127 10.15 -9.83 -26.11
CA ASP A 127 10.24 -10.31 -27.49
C ASP A 127 11.68 -10.18 -28.03
N SER A 128 12.39 -11.30 -28.14
CA SER A 128 13.73 -11.36 -28.76
C SER A 128 13.76 -10.83 -30.21
N THR A 129 12.63 -10.77 -30.91
CA THR A 129 12.54 -10.12 -32.23
C THR A 129 12.56 -8.59 -32.13
N LEU A 130 12.17 -8.01 -30.98
CA LEU A 130 12.35 -6.59 -30.64
C LEU A 130 13.80 -6.29 -30.23
N THR A 131 14.52 -7.24 -29.60
CA THR A 131 15.98 -7.11 -29.40
C THR A 131 16.77 -7.21 -30.71
N GLY A 132 16.17 -7.81 -31.74
CA GLY A 132 16.63 -7.82 -33.13
C GLY A 132 16.25 -6.56 -33.91
N VAL A 133 15.68 -5.54 -33.26
CA VAL A 133 15.48 -4.22 -33.85
C VAL A 133 16.83 -3.48 -33.84
N GLY A 134 17.80 -4.03 -34.59
CA GLY A 134 18.80 -3.27 -35.32
C GLY A 134 18.18 -2.33 -36.38
N GLN A 135 16.85 -2.15 -36.34
CA GLN A 135 16.07 -1.15 -37.04
C GLN A 135 15.61 0.00 -36.15
N LEU A 136 15.99 0.09 -34.86
CA LEU A 136 15.88 1.36 -34.13
C LEU A 136 16.92 2.36 -34.67
N ASP A 137 18.09 1.84 -35.09
CA ASP A 137 19.08 2.53 -35.92
C ASP A 137 18.52 2.93 -37.31
N GLY A 138 17.44 2.32 -37.78
CA GLY A 138 16.78 2.63 -39.06
C GLY A 138 15.82 3.82 -39.02
N PHE A 139 15.41 4.28 -37.83
CA PHE A 139 14.51 5.42 -37.66
C PHE A 139 15.17 6.78 -37.99
N THR A 140 16.49 6.78 -38.24
CA THR A 140 17.29 8.01 -38.44
C THR A 140 17.55 8.36 -39.91
N THR A 141 17.00 7.66 -40.91
CA THR A 141 17.33 7.97 -42.32
C THR A 141 16.15 8.12 -43.29
N GLY A 142 14.91 8.06 -42.83
CA GLY A 142 13.75 8.46 -43.62
C GLY A 142 13.55 9.96 -43.58
N TRP A 143 14.03 10.67 -44.61
CA TRP A 143 13.89 12.11 -44.81
C TRP A 143 12.45 12.52 -45.20
N ASP A 144 11.45 12.05 -44.46
CA ASP A 144 10.07 12.51 -44.61
C ASP A 144 9.53 12.90 -43.22
N ASN A 145 9.01 14.13 -43.14
CA ASN A 145 8.53 14.81 -41.93
C ASN A 145 7.25 14.17 -41.31
N ASP A 146 6.97 12.89 -41.57
CA ASP A 146 5.74 12.21 -41.21
C ASP A 146 5.94 11.29 -39.98
N GLY A 147 5.85 11.93 -38.80
CA GLY A 147 4.90 11.47 -37.79
C GLY A 147 5.28 10.28 -36.89
N ILE A 148 6.36 10.37 -36.13
CA ILE A 148 6.39 9.70 -34.81
C ILE A 148 5.44 10.51 -33.89
N GLU A 149 4.23 10.00 -33.67
CA GLU A 149 3.21 10.66 -32.84
C GLU A 149 3.01 9.91 -31.53
N ALA A 150 3.37 10.53 -30.41
CA ALA A 150 2.95 10.06 -29.09
C ALA A 150 1.42 10.24 -28.97
N VAL A 151 0.70 9.13 -28.83
CA VAL A 151 -0.78 9.12 -28.75
C VAL A 151 -1.26 9.28 -27.28
N SER A 152 -0.39 9.00 -26.31
CA SER A 152 -0.64 9.13 -24.86
C SER A 152 0.68 9.49 -24.13
N PRO A 153 0.65 10.10 -22.93
CA PRO A 153 1.84 10.17 -22.06
C PRO A 153 2.48 8.80 -21.81
N THR A 154 1.70 7.72 -21.75
CA THR A 154 2.15 6.35 -21.41
C THR A 154 2.41 5.42 -22.60
N LEU A 155 1.89 5.71 -23.80
CA LEU A 155 1.95 4.81 -24.97
C LEU A 155 2.78 5.38 -26.12
N PHE A 156 3.64 4.54 -26.69
CA PHE A 156 4.54 4.85 -27.80
C PHE A 156 4.11 4.17 -29.11
N TYR A 157 4.10 4.91 -30.22
CA TYR A 157 3.73 4.40 -31.55
C TYR A 157 4.99 4.11 -32.38
N ALA A 158 5.16 2.88 -32.84
CA ALA A 158 6.29 2.49 -33.69
C ALA A 158 5.89 1.50 -34.81
N PRO A 159 6.38 1.67 -36.05
CA PRO A 159 6.30 0.66 -37.10
C PRO A 159 6.97 -0.65 -36.69
N TYR A 160 6.33 -1.77 -36.99
CA TYR A 160 6.76 -3.13 -36.71
C TYR A 160 6.78 -3.97 -38.00
N GLY A 161 7.90 -4.66 -38.25
CA GLY A 161 8.10 -5.52 -39.42
C GLY A 161 8.46 -4.77 -40.72
N TRP A 162 8.68 -5.53 -41.81
CA TRP A 162 8.97 -4.98 -43.15
C TRP A 162 7.75 -4.30 -43.80
N ASP A 163 6.58 -4.50 -43.23
CA ASP A 163 5.27 -4.14 -43.75
C ASP A 163 4.84 -2.72 -43.28
N ASN A 164 5.65 -2.05 -42.45
CA ASN A 164 5.35 -0.76 -41.82
C ASN A 164 4.01 -0.73 -41.04
N THR A 165 3.56 -1.86 -40.50
CA THR A 165 2.39 -1.87 -39.62
C THR A 165 2.75 -1.28 -38.27
N SER A 166 2.14 -0.16 -37.91
CA SER A 166 2.46 0.51 -36.63
C SER A 166 1.76 -0.12 -35.44
N MET A 167 2.49 -0.22 -34.33
CA MET A 167 2.08 -0.83 -33.07
C MET A 167 2.24 0.16 -31.92
N LEU A 168 1.47 -0.08 -30.85
CA LEU A 168 1.51 0.68 -29.60
C LEU A 168 2.26 -0.11 -28.53
N PHE A 169 3.19 0.54 -27.86
CA PHE A 169 4.04 -0.02 -26.81
C PHE A 169 3.81 0.73 -25.51
N ASP A 170 3.57 0.01 -24.42
CA ASP A 170 3.51 0.59 -23.08
C ASP A 170 4.89 0.74 -22.46
N MET A 171 5.14 1.94 -21.93
CA MET A 171 6.42 2.35 -21.38
C MET A 171 6.37 2.53 -19.85
N GLU A 172 5.20 2.35 -19.21
CA GLU A 172 5.06 2.39 -17.75
C GLU A 172 4.57 1.04 -17.21
N PRO A 173 5.23 0.48 -16.17
CA PRO A 173 4.73 -0.70 -15.49
C PRO A 173 3.56 -0.37 -14.58
N ASP A 174 2.62 -1.30 -14.47
CA ASP A 174 1.52 -1.22 -13.53
C ASP A 174 2.01 -1.34 -12.08
N ILE A 175 1.26 -0.74 -11.15
CA ILE A 175 1.57 -0.82 -9.72
C ILE A 175 0.64 -1.83 -9.07
N PHE A 176 1.23 -2.84 -8.42
CA PHE A 176 0.51 -3.80 -7.61
C PHE A 176 0.66 -3.44 -6.13
N TYR A 177 -0.43 -3.52 -5.38
CA TYR A 177 -0.47 -3.36 -3.93
C TYR A 177 -0.82 -4.70 -3.32
N PHE A 178 -0.18 -5.09 -2.23
CA PHE A 178 -0.57 -6.26 -1.46
C PHE A 178 -0.85 -5.88 -0.01
N ASN A 179 -1.83 -6.54 0.58
CA ASN A 179 -2.12 -6.49 2.01
C ASN A 179 -2.73 -7.82 2.42
N PHE A 180 -2.03 -8.56 3.28
CA PHE A 180 -2.48 -9.86 3.77
C PHE A 180 -1.80 -10.21 5.10
N LEU A 181 -2.56 -10.66 6.10
CA LEU A 181 -2.04 -11.31 7.32
C LEU A 181 -0.83 -10.63 7.98
N GLY A 182 -0.83 -9.29 8.05
CA GLY A 182 0.25 -8.51 8.65
C GLY A 182 1.37 -8.10 7.71
N TYR A 183 1.33 -8.49 6.43
CA TYR A 183 2.22 -8.03 5.36
C TYR A 183 1.51 -7.01 4.47
N SER A 184 2.20 -5.94 4.11
CA SER A 184 1.73 -4.97 3.12
C SER A 184 2.87 -4.34 2.36
N GLY A 185 2.56 -3.86 1.16
CA GLY A 185 3.51 -3.11 0.33
C GLY A 185 3.09 -3.04 -1.12
N LYS A 186 4.05 -2.72 -1.98
CA LYS A 186 3.86 -2.59 -3.42
C LYS A 186 4.87 -3.45 -4.17
N PHE A 187 4.53 -3.86 -5.38
CA PHE A 187 5.50 -4.40 -6.32
C PHE A 187 5.23 -3.96 -7.76
N GLN A 188 6.26 -3.99 -8.59
CA GLN A 188 6.22 -3.75 -10.03
C GLN A 188 7.00 -4.83 -10.76
N LEU A 189 6.59 -5.11 -12.00
CA LEU A 189 7.26 -6.05 -12.89
C LEU A 189 8.28 -5.26 -13.72
N GLY A 190 9.55 -5.63 -13.58
CA GLY A 190 10.68 -5.03 -14.30
C GLY A 190 10.77 -5.54 -15.74
N TYR A 191 11.46 -4.75 -16.58
CA TYR A 191 11.62 -5.05 -18.01
C TYR A 191 12.44 -6.33 -18.28
N ASP A 192 13.30 -6.72 -17.34
CA ASP A 192 14.14 -7.92 -17.37
C ASP A 192 13.42 -9.15 -16.79
N GLY A 193 12.15 -9.00 -16.44
CA GLY A 193 11.35 -10.00 -15.74
C GLY A 193 11.64 -10.08 -14.23
N ALA A 194 12.49 -9.20 -13.68
CA ALA A 194 12.67 -9.10 -12.24
C ALA A 194 11.42 -8.48 -11.58
N VAL A 195 11.21 -8.79 -10.30
CA VAL A 195 10.12 -8.21 -9.52
C VAL A 195 10.71 -7.31 -8.46
N HIS A 196 10.18 -6.10 -8.35
CA HIS A 196 10.67 -5.10 -7.43
C HIS A 196 9.62 -4.81 -6.36
N PHE A 197 9.86 -5.31 -5.15
CA PHE A 197 9.09 -4.97 -3.95
C PHE A 197 9.61 -3.66 -3.33
N TYR A 198 8.68 -2.83 -2.85
CA TYR A 198 8.96 -1.54 -2.20
C TYR A 198 7.78 -1.07 -1.35
N ASP A 199 8.02 -0.05 -0.51
CA ASP A 199 7.04 0.45 0.46
C ASP A 199 6.46 -0.67 1.33
N THR A 200 7.29 -1.67 1.63
CA THR A 200 6.90 -2.83 2.40
C THR A 200 6.97 -2.54 3.89
N ASN A 201 6.05 -3.12 4.66
CA ASN A 201 6.06 -2.99 6.12
C ASN A 201 7.07 -3.92 6.82
N THR A 202 7.66 -4.86 6.08
CA THR A 202 8.81 -5.71 6.47
C THR A 202 9.97 -5.53 5.48
N LYS A 203 11.00 -6.39 5.42
CA LYS A 203 12.12 -6.19 4.46
C LYS A 203 11.72 -6.64 3.05
N ASP A 204 12.17 -5.94 2.02
CA ASP A 204 11.76 -6.27 0.63
C ASP A 204 12.29 -7.63 0.16
N SER A 205 13.49 -8.01 0.61
CA SER A 205 14.12 -9.31 0.37
C SER A 205 13.36 -10.50 0.95
N GLU A 206 12.40 -10.26 1.85
CA GLU A 206 11.53 -11.31 2.39
C GLU A 206 10.57 -11.82 1.34
N PHE A 207 10.25 -11.00 0.33
CA PHE A 207 9.24 -11.34 -0.65
C PHE A 207 9.89 -11.88 -1.92
N ALA A 208 9.41 -13.04 -2.35
CA ALA A 208 9.59 -13.54 -3.69
C ALA A 208 8.23 -13.64 -4.38
N LEU A 209 8.20 -13.44 -5.69
CA LEU A 209 6.98 -13.57 -6.49
C LEU A 209 7.11 -14.77 -7.43
N GLU A 210 6.07 -15.59 -7.47
CA GLU A 210 5.93 -16.67 -8.44
C GLU A 210 4.69 -16.40 -9.30
N ILE A 211 4.90 -16.30 -10.62
CA ILE A 211 3.83 -16.12 -11.62
C ILE A 211 4.00 -17.17 -12.74
N PRO A 212 2.96 -17.95 -13.09
CA PRO A 212 3.03 -18.90 -14.20
C PRO A 212 3.16 -18.18 -15.56
N ARG A 213 4.31 -18.30 -16.24
CA ARG A 213 4.53 -17.84 -17.64
C ARG A 213 4.00 -16.43 -17.97
N TYR A 214 4.20 -15.47 -17.06
CA TYR A 214 3.72 -14.07 -17.20
C TYR A 214 2.19 -13.92 -17.32
N ASP A 215 1.43 -14.94 -16.94
CA ASP A 215 -0.02 -14.90 -16.85
C ASP A 215 -0.45 -14.45 -15.45
N LEU A 216 -0.94 -13.22 -15.35
CA LEU A 216 -1.47 -12.63 -14.11
C LEU A 216 -2.88 -13.14 -13.79
N ASN A 217 -3.17 -14.41 -14.06
CA ASN A 217 -4.36 -15.11 -13.57
C ASN A 217 -4.20 -15.53 -12.10
N GLU A 218 -2.99 -15.86 -11.70
CA GLU A 218 -2.62 -16.32 -10.36
C GLU A 218 -1.33 -15.61 -9.93
N ILE A 219 -1.26 -15.21 -8.67
CA ILE A 219 -0.09 -14.56 -8.09
C ILE A 219 0.26 -15.30 -6.80
N THR A 220 1.49 -15.77 -6.65
CA THR A 220 1.96 -16.34 -5.38
C THR A 220 3.07 -15.48 -4.81
N ILE A 221 2.87 -14.99 -3.59
CA ILE A 221 3.90 -14.30 -2.80
C ILE A 221 4.47 -15.31 -1.81
N VAL A 222 5.79 -15.46 -1.81
CA VAL A 222 6.52 -16.29 -0.85
C VAL A 222 7.25 -15.38 0.13
N THR A 223 7.05 -15.57 1.43
CA THR A 223 7.68 -14.77 2.48
C THR A 223 9.02 -15.37 2.92
N GLY A 224 9.82 -14.60 3.69
CA GLY A 224 11.20 -14.94 4.03
C GLY A 224 11.35 -16.11 4.99
N ASP A 225 10.24 -16.59 5.54
CA ASP A 225 10.09 -17.79 6.38
C ASP A 225 9.60 -19.02 5.58
N GLY A 226 9.35 -18.86 4.28
CA GLY A 226 8.97 -19.90 3.34
C GLY A 226 7.47 -20.18 3.22
N PHE A 227 6.61 -19.41 3.89
CA PHE A 227 5.16 -19.47 3.65
C PHE A 227 4.84 -19.01 2.23
N ARG A 228 3.87 -19.67 1.61
CA ARG A 228 3.37 -19.36 0.26
C ARG A 228 1.93 -18.88 0.38
N TYR A 229 1.67 -17.69 -0.15
CA TYR A 229 0.36 -17.06 -0.20
C TYR A 229 -0.06 -16.96 -1.66
N THR A 230 -1.02 -17.77 -2.06
CA THR A 230 -1.50 -17.85 -3.45
C THR A 230 -2.81 -17.09 -3.59
N PHE A 231 -2.89 -16.21 -4.58
CA PHE A 231 -3.99 -15.28 -4.82
C PHE A 231 -4.63 -15.50 -6.19
N GLY A 232 -5.95 -15.34 -6.25
CA GLY A 232 -6.70 -15.27 -7.50
C GLY A 232 -7.11 -16.61 -8.13
N THR A 233 -6.94 -17.74 -7.44
CA THR A 233 -7.35 -19.03 -7.99
C THR A 233 -8.87 -19.19 -7.93
N GLY A 234 -9.42 -19.95 -8.88
CA GLY A 234 -10.87 -20.19 -8.96
C GLY A 234 -11.69 -18.90 -9.09
N LEU A 235 -12.53 -18.61 -8.09
CA LEU A 235 -13.38 -17.42 -8.04
C LEU A 235 -12.76 -16.27 -7.24
N ALA A 236 -11.54 -16.41 -6.75
CA ALA A 236 -10.86 -15.40 -5.94
C ALA A 236 -10.25 -14.25 -6.76
N ARG A 237 -10.65 -14.07 -8.03
CA ARG A 237 -10.13 -13.02 -8.91
C ARG A 237 -11.22 -12.09 -9.41
N GLU A 238 -10.95 -10.81 -9.28
CA GLU A 238 -11.79 -9.70 -9.69
C GLU A 238 -11.20 -9.04 -10.93
N PHE A 239 -12.08 -8.64 -11.85
CA PHE A 239 -11.66 -8.06 -13.12
C PHE A 239 -12.68 -7.04 -13.63
N SER A 240 -12.16 -6.05 -14.35
CA SER A 240 -12.95 -5.10 -15.15
C SER A 240 -12.76 -5.42 -16.62
N GLY A 241 -13.83 -5.78 -17.33
CA GLY A 241 -13.71 -6.26 -18.71
C GLY A 241 -12.95 -7.59 -18.79
N LYS A 242 -11.71 -7.56 -19.30
CA LYS A 242 -10.78 -8.70 -19.33
C LYS A 242 -9.57 -8.53 -18.40
N THR A 243 -9.39 -7.34 -17.83
CA THR A 243 -8.21 -6.98 -17.07
C THR A 243 -8.39 -7.37 -15.61
N GLY A 244 -7.46 -8.16 -15.07
CA GLY A 244 -7.42 -8.48 -13.64
C GLY A 244 -7.12 -7.23 -12.81
N THR A 245 -7.97 -6.93 -11.83
CA THR A 245 -7.86 -5.73 -10.98
C THR A 245 -7.56 -6.08 -9.52
N SER A 246 -7.93 -7.28 -9.08
CA SER A 246 -7.74 -7.72 -7.70
C SER A 246 -7.72 -9.25 -7.62
N TRP A 247 -6.79 -9.80 -6.83
CA TRP A 247 -6.58 -11.22 -6.58
C TRP A 247 -6.68 -11.44 -5.07
N LYS A 248 -7.75 -12.10 -4.62
CA LYS A 248 -7.99 -12.42 -3.21
C LYS A 248 -7.17 -13.65 -2.80
N LEU A 249 -6.71 -13.67 -1.54
CA LEU A 249 -5.96 -14.79 -0.99
C LEU A 249 -6.80 -16.06 -1.07
N SER A 250 -6.30 -17.09 -1.74
CA SER A 250 -7.04 -18.32 -2.03
C SER A 250 -6.48 -19.52 -1.27
N GLU A 251 -5.17 -19.53 -1.04
CA GLU A 251 -4.49 -20.60 -0.31
C GLU A 251 -3.28 -20.04 0.44
N ILE A 252 -3.04 -20.55 1.64
CA ILE A 252 -1.76 -20.43 2.35
C ILE A 252 -1.18 -21.83 2.42
N THR A 253 0.09 -22.00 2.05
CA THR A 253 0.85 -23.22 2.28
C THR A 253 2.02 -22.91 3.21
N ALA A 254 2.03 -23.57 4.36
CA ALA A 254 3.15 -23.52 5.31
C ALA A 254 4.35 -24.31 4.77
N PRO A 255 5.59 -24.03 5.23
CA PRO A 255 6.78 -24.77 4.82
C PRO A 255 6.70 -26.29 5.05
N ASN A 256 5.91 -26.73 6.04
CA ASN A 256 5.68 -28.14 6.33
C ASN A 256 4.63 -28.82 5.42
N GLY A 257 4.06 -28.06 4.46
CA GLY A 257 3.08 -28.53 3.50
C GLY A 257 1.62 -28.44 3.97
N ARG A 258 1.37 -28.06 5.23
CA ARG A 258 0.01 -27.78 5.70
C ARG A 258 -0.58 -26.58 4.98
N LYS A 259 -1.90 -26.54 4.88
CA LYS A 259 -2.65 -25.57 4.10
C LYS A 259 -3.81 -24.94 4.87
N VAL A 260 -4.16 -23.75 4.39
CA VAL A 260 -5.44 -23.10 4.66
C VAL A 260 -6.01 -22.65 3.32
N THR A 261 -7.28 -22.96 3.07
CA THR A 261 -7.97 -22.61 1.82
C THR A 261 -9.04 -21.56 2.07
N PHE A 262 -9.15 -20.60 1.14
CA PHE A 262 -10.14 -19.54 1.15
C PHE A 262 -11.05 -19.72 -0.06
N GLU A 263 -12.31 -20.03 0.20
CA GLU A 263 -13.31 -20.34 -0.83
C GLU A 263 -14.16 -19.09 -1.09
N TYR A 264 -14.37 -18.77 -2.36
CA TYR A 264 -15.09 -17.58 -2.79
C TYR A 264 -16.31 -17.94 -3.64
N THR A 265 -17.37 -17.17 -3.46
CA THR A 265 -18.52 -17.17 -4.37
C THR A 265 -18.49 -15.91 -5.24
N ARG A 266 -18.85 -16.07 -6.51
CA ARG A 266 -18.93 -14.95 -7.44
C ARG A 266 -20.10 -14.06 -7.06
N SER A 267 -19.81 -12.83 -6.64
CA SER A 267 -20.81 -11.84 -6.29
C SER A 267 -21.37 -11.14 -7.53
N ALA A 268 -22.27 -10.21 -7.29
CA ALA A 268 -22.84 -9.31 -8.29
C ALA A 268 -21.79 -8.39 -8.92
N ARG A 269 -22.17 -7.76 -10.04
CA ARG A 269 -21.35 -6.75 -10.73
C ARG A 269 -21.38 -5.44 -9.96
N GLN A 270 -20.24 -5.00 -9.43
CA GLN A 270 -20.11 -3.64 -8.91
C GLN A 270 -19.88 -2.68 -10.08
N TYR A 271 -20.62 -1.57 -10.09
CA TYR A 271 -20.40 -0.49 -11.04
C TYR A 271 -19.78 0.66 -10.28
N ASP A 272 -18.57 1.05 -10.67
CA ASP A 272 -18.07 2.34 -10.25
C ASP A 272 -18.71 3.40 -11.16
N SER A 273 -19.43 4.34 -10.55
CA SER A 273 -20.06 5.45 -11.26
C SER A 273 -19.11 6.64 -11.34
N ALA A 274 -17.82 6.38 -11.54
CA ALA A 274 -16.89 7.40 -12.00
C ALA A 274 -17.45 8.01 -13.30
N ALA A 275 -17.93 9.24 -13.21
CA ALA A 275 -18.51 9.97 -14.32
C ALA A 275 -17.42 10.25 -15.37
N THR A 276 -17.10 9.25 -16.20
CA THR A 276 -16.02 9.33 -17.17
C THR A 276 -16.58 9.97 -18.44
N LEU A 277 -16.12 11.17 -18.75
CA LEU A 277 -16.46 11.83 -20.00
C LEU A 277 -15.60 11.27 -21.12
N THR A 278 -16.25 10.71 -22.15
CA THR A 278 -15.60 10.49 -23.44
C THR A 278 -15.91 11.69 -24.33
N TYR A 279 -14.89 12.41 -24.77
CA TYR A 279 -15.06 13.38 -25.85
C TYR A 279 -15.13 12.59 -27.18
N GLN A 280 -16.25 12.72 -27.89
CA GLN A 280 -16.37 12.23 -29.26
C GLN A 280 -16.07 13.39 -30.21
N PHE A 281 -15.04 13.22 -31.04
CA PHE A 281 -14.74 14.14 -32.13
C PHE A 281 -15.50 13.68 -33.38
N PHE A 282 -16.29 14.56 -33.98
CA PHE A 282 -16.91 14.30 -35.28
C PHE A 282 -15.95 14.74 -36.38
N ASN A 283 -15.39 13.78 -37.12
CA ASN A 283 -14.60 14.08 -38.31
C ASN A 283 -15.53 13.96 -39.54
N ASN A 284 -15.91 15.08 -40.15
CA ASN A 284 -16.91 15.11 -41.24
C ASN A 284 -16.39 14.61 -42.61
N TYR A 285 -15.18 14.05 -42.70
CA TYR A 285 -14.52 13.73 -43.99
C TYR A 285 -13.91 12.31 -44.11
N ALA A 286 -14.51 11.29 -43.52
CA ALA A 286 -14.20 9.89 -43.88
C ALA A 286 -15.49 9.05 -44.06
N PRO A 287 -15.79 8.50 -45.26
CA PRO A 287 -16.96 7.65 -45.50
C PRO A 287 -16.90 6.27 -44.82
N SER A 288 -15.87 5.97 -44.04
CA SER A 288 -15.78 4.75 -43.23
C SER A 288 -16.09 5.10 -41.78
N THR A 289 -17.30 4.80 -41.35
CA THR A 289 -17.71 4.77 -39.94
C THR A 289 -16.79 3.82 -39.14
N MET A 290 -15.72 4.35 -38.56
CA MET A 290 -15.01 3.71 -37.45
C MET A 290 -15.38 4.43 -36.16
N ASN A 291 -16.36 3.86 -35.47
CA ASN A 291 -16.72 4.25 -34.11
C ASN A 291 -15.71 3.64 -33.15
N TYR A 292 -14.79 4.46 -32.64
CA TYR A 292 -13.96 4.05 -31.51
C TYR A 292 -14.23 4.98 -30.32
N SER A 293 -14.48 4.40 -29.15
CA SER A 293 -14.36 5.11 -27.88
C SER A 293 -12.93 4.93 -27.39
N PHE A 294 -12.09 5.94 -27.54
CA PHE A 294 -10.68 5.86 -27.16
C PHE A 294 -10.40 6.62 -25.87
N ARG A 295 -9.57 6.00 -25.01
CA ARG A 295 -8.81 6.66 -23.94
C ARG A 295 -7.50 7.16 -24.58
N GLY A 296 -7.27 8.47 -24.68
CA GLY A 296 -6.01 9.01 -25.21
C GLY A 296 -6.12 10.35 -25.94
N ASN A 297 -4.99 11.06 -26.05
CA ASN A 297 -4.83 12.37 -26.67
C ASN A 297 -4.64 12.23 -28.19
N TYR A 298 -4.97 13.28 -28.96
CA TYR A 298 -4.73 13.29 -30.41
C TYR A 298 -3.94 14.53 -30.83
N LEU A 299 -2.93 14.34 -31.68
CA LEU A 299 -2.32 15.40 -32.49
C LEU A 299 -2.88 15.23 -33.90
N ILE A 300 -3.62 16.21 -34.42
CA ILE A 300 -4.07 16.17 -35.82
C ILE A 300 -2.98 16.81 -36.68
N GLY A 301 -2.46 16.04 -37.64
CA GLY A 301 -1.46 16.49 -38.61
C GLY A 301 -1.94 17.65 -39.51
N PRO A 302 -1.01 18.43 -40.10
CA PRO A 302 -1.31 19.69 -40.78
C PRO A 302 -2.01 19.57 -42.14
N GLU A 303 -2.14 18.37 -42.72
CA GLU A 303 -2.58 18.24 -44.10
C GLU A 303 -4.10 18.05 -44.22
N LYS A 304 -4.79 19.20 -44.30
CA LYS A 304 -6.22 19.45 -44.64
C LYS A 304 -7.17 19.61 -43.45
N MET A 305 -7.09 20.77 -42.79
CA MET A 305 -8.09 21.28 -41.86
C MET A 305 -8.99 22.33 -42.54
N ALA A 306 -10.10 21.91 -43.15
CA ALA A 306 -11.21 22.83 -43.39
C ALA A 306 -12.09 22.83 -42.13
N GLU A 307 -12.16 23.96 -41.42
CA GLU A 307 -13.04 24.25 -40.26
C GLU A 307 -13.57 22.99 -39.55
N ILE A 308 -12.76 22.39 -38.66
CA ILE A 308 -13.35 21.55 -37.62
C ILE A 308 -14.04 22.49 -36.65
N ASP A 309 -15.36 22.57 -36.74
CA ASP A 309 -16.20 23.09 -35.66
C ASP A 309 -16.07 22.11 -34.49
N ILE A 310 -15.17 22.40 -33.55
CA ILE A 310 -14.98 21.62 -32.32
C ILE A 310 -16.14 21.97 -31.38
N ASP A 311 -17.36 21.61 -31.79
CA ASP A 311 -18.53 21.57 -30.90
C ASP A 311 -18.40 20.28 -30.07
N ALA A 312 -17.32 20.20 -29.27
CA ALA A 312 -17.00 19.09 -28.39
C ALA A 312 -18.04 19.04 -27.26
N LYS A 313 -19.19 18.45 -27.56
CA LYS A 313 -20.24 18.27 -26.56
C LYS A 313 -19.80 17.13 -25.64
N PRO A 314 -19.71 17.37 -24.31
CA PRO A 314 -19.51 16.28 -23.37
C PRO A 314 -20.62 15.23 -23.59
N THR A 315 -20.24 14.00 -23.97
CA THR A 315 -21.23 12.91 -24.06
C THR A 315 -21.62 12.47 -22.66
N ARG A 316 -22.81 11.89 -22.47
CA ARG A 316 -23.22 11.43 -21.12
C ARG A 316 -22.13 10.51 -20.53
N PRO A 317 -21.82 10.64 -19.22
CA PRO A 317 -20.82 9.80 -18.60
C PRO A 317 -21.13 8.34 -18.87
N LYS A 318 -20.16 7.59 -19.37
CA LYS A 318 -20.29 6.14 -19.45
C LYS A 318 -19.95 5.59 -18.06
N LEU A 319 -20.81 4.70 -17.56
CA LEU A 319 -20.45 3.87 -16.42
C LEU A 319 -19.15 3.15 -16.75
N SER A 320 -18.26 3.05 -15.76
CA SER A 320 -17.07 2.21 -15.90
C SER A 320 -17.47 0.78 -16.25
N SER A 321 -16.57 0.03 -16.89
CA SER A 321 -16.80 -1.40 -17.09
C SER A 321 -17.03 -2.05 -15.72
N PRO A 322 -18.12 -2.81 -15.54
CA PRO A 322 -18.43 -3.39 -14.25
C PRO A 322 -17.29 -4.28 -13.76
N ILE A 323 -17.01 -4.18 -12.47
CA ILE A 323 -16.07 -5.04 -11.78
C ILE A 323 -16.85 -6.27 -11.30
N PHE A 324 -16.34 -7.46 -11.62
CA PHE A 324 -16.82 -8.68 -10.99
C PHE A 324 -16.16 -8.82 -9.63
N VAL A 325 -16.98 -8.80 -8.57
CA VAL A 325 -16.52 -8.86 -7.18
C VAL A 325 -16.61 -10.29 -6.65
N SER A 326 -15.69 -10.66 -5.78
CA SER A 326 -15.65 -11.97 -5.14
C SER A 326 -15.96 -11.84 -3.65
N ALA A 327 -16.93 -12.61 -3.18
CA ALA A 327 -17.30 -12.66 -1.75
C ALA A 327 -16.67 -13.91 -1.12
N LEU A 328 -15.96 -13.74 0.00
CA LEU A 328 -15.36 -14.83 0.75
C LEU A 328 -16.50 -15.64 1.40
N ASP A 329 -16.64 -16.90 1.03
CA ASP A 329 -17.70 -17.79 1.54
C ASP A 329 -17.21 -18.58 2.75
N ARG A 330 -15.94 -19.03 2.70
CA ARG A 330 -15.40 -19.94 3.71
C ARG A 330 -13.88 -19.86 3.83
N ILE A 331 -13.37 -20.05 5.05
CA ILE A 331 -11.97 -20.40 5.32
C ILE A 331 -11.95 -21.81 5.88
N VAL A 332 -11.16 -22.70 5.28
CA VAL A 332 -11.05 -24.11 5.66
C VAL A 332 -9.62 -24.40 6.12
N PHE A 333 -9.50 -24.95 7.32
CA PHE A 333 -8.23 -25.34 7.92
C PHE A 333 -8.03 -26.84 7.77
N ASP A 334 -6.78 -27.28 7.61
CA ASP A 334 -6.43 -28.71 7.47
C ASP A 334 -6.90 -29.58 8.64
N ASN A 335 -7.14 -28.98 9.80
CA ASN A 335 -7.63 -29.68 10.98
C ASN A 335 -9.15 -29.94 11.00
N GLY A 336 -9.86 -29.50 9.95
CA GLY A 336 -11.30 -29.63 9.82
C GLY A 336 -12.11 -28.47 10.41
N SER A 337 -11.48 -27.54 11.13
CA SER A 337 -12.14 -26.30 11.56
C SER A 337 -12.47 -25.42 10.35
N ALA A 338 -13.44 -24.52 10.51
CA ALA A 338 -13.84 -23.61 9.44
C ALA A 338 -14.37 -22.28 9.96
N ILE A 339 -14.30 -21.25 9.11
CA ILE A 339 -14.97 -19.97 9.30
C ILE A 339 -15.88 -19.74 8.10
N ASP A 340 -17.19 -19.72 8.31
CA ASP A 340 -18.21 -19.55 7.28
C ASP A 340 -18.76 -18.11 7.30
N PHE A 341 -18.91 -17.52 6.11
CA PHE A 341 -19.38 -16.15 5.91
C PHE A 341 -20.69 -16.16 5.14
N TYR A 342 -21.77 -15.74 5.80
CA TYR A 342 -23.10 -15.75 5.20
C TYR A 342 -23.49 -14.35 4.75
N TYR A 343 -24.11 -14.25 3.57
CA TYR A 343 -24.56 -12.98 3.02
C TYR A 343 -26.07 -12.95 2.79
N LYS A 344 -26.66 -11.77 2.93
CA LYS A 344 -28.09 -11.51 2.68
C LYS A 344 -28.29 -10.39 1.65
N THR A 345 -29.39 -10.48 0.92
CA THR A 345 -29.91 -9.34 0.16
C THR A 345 -30.73 -8.46 1.09
N LEU A 346 -30.41 -7.17 1.12
CA LEU A 346 -31.12 -6.17 1.92
C LEU A 346 -32.45 -5.75 1.27
N PRO A 347 -33.41 -5.24 2.06
CA PRO A 347 -34.76 -4.89 1.56
C PRO A 347 -34.77 -3.67 0.62
N TYR A 348 -33.75 -2.83 0.68
CA TYR A 348 -33.58 -1.65 -0.15
C TYR A 348 -32.23 -1.70 -0.87
N ASN A 349 -32.20 -1.16 -2.09
CA ASN A 349 -31.00 -1.08 -2.91
C ASN A 349 -30.51 0.36 -3.00
N GLU A 350 -29.19 0.51 -3.08
CA GLU A 350 -28.60 1.75 -3.57
C GLU A 350 -29.06 2.01 -5.02
N SER A 351 -29.38 3.26 -5.32
CA SER A 351 -29.93 3.68 -6.61
C SER A 351 -28.96 4.61 -7.34
N GLY A 352 -28.91 4.50 -8.67
CA GLY A 352 -28.18 5.42 -9.53
C GLY A 352 -29.09 6.44 -10.21
N GLU A 353 -28.53 7.57 -10.64
CA GLU A 353 -29.22 8.48 -11.55
C GLU A 353 -29.43 7.78 -12.92
N GLY A 354 -30.66 7.33 -13.18
CA GLY A 354 -31.06 6.75 -14.47
C GLY A 354 -30.57 5.32 -14.76
N THR A 355 -29.97 4.62 -13.79
CA THR A 355 -29.55 3.21 -13.95
C THR A 355 -29.84 2.38 -12.69
N ILE A 356 -30.20 1.10 -12.86
CA ILE A 356 -30.31 0.13 -11.76
C ILE A 356 -28.89 -0.39 -11.46
N LEU A 357 -28.39 -0.13 -10.25
CA LEU A 357 -27.17 -0.75 -9.76
C LEU A 357 -27.43 -2.22 -9.41
N THR A 358 -26.44 -3.08 -9.62
CA THR A 358 -26.59 -4.49 -9.21
C THR A 358 -26.44 -4.59 -7.69
N ILE A 359 -27.26 -5.46 -7.11
CA ILE A 359 -27.36 -5.69 -5.67
C ILE A 359 -26.08 -6.36 -5.17
N LEU A 360 -25.27 -5.65 -4.40
CA LEU A 360 -24.18 -6.28 -3.66
C LEU A 360 -24.75 -6.86 -2.36
N PRO A 361 -24.71 -8.20 -2.17
CA PRO A 361 -25.17 -8.80 -0.94
C PRO A 361 -24.31 -8.33 0.24
N LYS A 362 -24.91 -8.20 1.42
CA LYS A 362 -24.22 -7.74 2.63
C LYS A 362 -23.94 -8.89 3.57
N LEU A 363 -22.82 -8.81 4.28
CA LEU A 363 -22.43 -9.79 5.26
C LEU A 363 -23.48 -9.82 6.37
N ASP A 364 -24.08 -10.98 6.57
CA ASP A 364 -25.16 -11.20 7.54
C ASP A 364 -24.59 -11.75 8.85
N ARG A 365 -23.74 -12.78 8.75
CA ARG A 365 -23.10 -13.39 9.91
C ARG A 365 -21.81 -14.11 9.54
N ILE A 366 -20.94 -14.25 10.54
CA ILE A 366 -19.74 -15.09 10.51
C ILE A 366 -19.92 -16.20 11.55
N VAL A 367 -19.63 -17.44 11.19
CA VAL A 367 -19.70 -18.59 12.09
C VAL A 367 -18.35 -19.30 12.09
N VAL A 368 -17.76 -19.43 13.26
CA VAL A 368 -16.53 -20.20 13.47
C VAL A 368 -16.91 -21.55 14.04
N SER A 369 -16.46 -22.61 13.40
CA SER A 369 -16.75 -23.99 13.79
C SER A 369 -15.46 -24.76 14.05
N ASN A 370 -15.47 -25.61 15.08
CA ASN A 370 -14.37 -26.55 15.34
C ASN A 370 -14.38 -27.72 14.34
N SER A 371 -13.44 -28.66 14.51
CA SER A 371 -13.30 -29.86 13.67
C SER A 371 -14.51 -30.79 13.70
N ASP A 372 -15.35 -30.74 14.74
CA ASP A 372 -16.58 -31.53 14.86
C ASP A 372 -17.78 -30.84 14.18
N GLY A 373 -17.58 -29.63 13.65
CA GLY A 373 -18.62 -28.79 13.04
C GLY A 373 -19.47 -28.04 14.05
N GLU A 374 -19.07 -28.00 15.32
CA GLU A 374 -19.77 -27.23 16.36
C GLU A 374 -19.35 -25.77 16.33
N ALA A 375 -20.33 -24.87 16.33
CA ALA A 375 -20.06 -23.43 16.35
C ALA A 375 -19.45 -23.01 17.70
N VAL A 376 -18.24 -22.47 17.66
CA VAL A 376 -17.50 -21.98 18.84
C VAL A 376 -17.59 -20.46 18.99
N ARG A 377 -17.89 -19.75 17.89
CA ARG A 377 -18.05 -18.29 17.88
C ARG A 377 -18.99 -17.88 16.75
N THR A 378 -19.89 -16.94 17.02
CA THR A 378 -20.71 -16.31 15.99
C THR A 378 -20.64 -14.79 16.07
N CYS A 379 -20.76 -14.15 14.91
CA CYS A 379 -20.86 -12.71 14.73
C CYS A 379 -22.07 -12.43 13.84
N ALA A 380 -23.02 -11.60 14.27
CA ALA A 380 -24.16 -11.18 13.46
C ALA A 380 -24.11 -9.68 13.18
N LEU A 381 -24.47 -9.28 11.96
CA LEU A 381 -24.39 -7.90 11.48
C LEU A 381 -25.79 -7.37 11.12
N SER A 382 -26.11 -6.20 11.69
CA SER A 382 -27.34 -5.45 11.42
C SER A 382 -27.04 -4.14 10.69
N TYR A 383 -27.98 -3.71 9.85
CA TYR A 383 -27.79 -2.51 9.03
C TYR A 383 -28.95 -1.53 9.21
N SER A 384 -28.61 -0.25 9.30
CA SER A 384 -29.53 0.87 9.21
C SER A 384 -29.43 1.56 7.85
N PHE A 385 -30.43 2.38 7.51
CA PHE A 385 -30.49 3.11 6.24
C PHE A 385 -30.90 4.55 6.50
N PRO A 386 -30.50 5.49 5.62
CA PRO A 386 -31.01 6.85 5.66
C PRO A 386 -32.55 6.90 5.67
N PRO A 387 -33.15 7.61 6.65
CA PRO A 387 -34.59 7.58 6.87
C PRO A 387 -35.38 8.31 5.78
N ALA A 388 -34.86 9.43 5.25
CA ALA A 388 -35.55 10.25 4.26
C ALA A 388 -35.97 9.45 3.00
N GLU A 389 -37.22 9.60 2.56
CA GLU A 389 -37.79 8.80 1.45
C GLU A 389 -37.05 8.99 0.13
N GLU A 390 -36.66 10.23 -0.19
CA GLU A 390 -35.95 10.59 -1.42
C GLU A 390 -34.46 10.19 -1.39
N SER A 391 -33.96 9.80 -0.22
CA SER A 391 -32.56 9.47 0.01
C SER A 391 -32.17 8.16 -0.67
N ASN A 392 -30.94 8.12 -1.19
CA ASN A 392 -30.31 6.86 -1.56
C ASN A 392 -30.19 5.94 -0.32
N LYS A 393 -30.58 4.67 -0.46
CA LYS A 393 -30.65 3.73 0.67
C LYS A 393 -29.31 3.02 0.89
N ILE A 394 -28.31 3.81 1.30
CA ILE A 394 -26.97 3.34 1.64
C ILE A 394 -27.04 2.52 2.95
N PRO A 395 -26.48 1.31 3.00
CA PRO A 395 -26.47 0.49 4.20
C PRO A 395 -25.34 0.87 5.15
N PHE A 396 -25.68 1.33 6.35
CA PHE A 396 -24.75 1.62 7.43
C PHE A 396 -24.75 0.46 8.43
N LEU A 397 -23.57 -0.03 8.81
CA LEU A 397 -23.46 -1.11 9.81
C LEU A 397 -23.90 -0.55 11.17
N SER A 398 -25.03 -0.99 11.69
CA SER A 398 -25.61 -0.43 12.92
C SER A 398 -25.24 -1.24 14.17
N GLU A 399 -25.12 -2.56 14.04
CA GLU A 399 -24.77 -3.42 15.16
C GLU A 399 -23.89 -4.59 14.73
N ILE A 400 -22.99 -4.99 15.62
CA ILE A 400 -22.21 -6.23 15.56
C ILE A 400 -22.47 -6.99 16.86
N GLU A 401 -23.12 -8.15 16.78
CA GLU A 401 -23.37 -9.02 17.93
C GLU A 401 -22.34 -10.16 17.93
N LEU A 402 -21.48 -10.21 18.94
CA LEU A 402 -20.49 -11.27 19.14
C LEU A 402 -20.94 -12.23 20.24
N SER A 403 -21.02 -13.53 19.94
CA SER A 403 -21.40 -14.54 20.92
C SER A 403 -20.43 -14.57 22.10
N GLY A 404 -20.95 -14.39 23.31
CA GLY A 404 -20.17 -14.37 24.55
C GLY A 404 -19.56 -13.02 24.91
N GLU A 405 -19.62 -12.01 24.03
CA GLU A 405 -19.14 -10.64 24.31
C GLU A 405 -20.25 -9.61 24.34
N GLY A 406 -21.28 -9.74 23.50
CA GLY A 406 -22.42 -8.84 23.43
C GLY A 406 -22.41 -7.97 22.16
N VAL A 407 -23.04 -6.81 22.23
CA VAL A 407 -23.35 -5.99 21.05
C VAL A 407 -22.51 -4.72 21.01
N PHE A 408 -21.87 -4.48 19.88
CA PHE A 408 -21.35 -3.17 19.50
C PHE A 408 -22.44 -2.43 18.72
N SER A 409 -22.70 -1.16 19.03
CA SER A 409 -23.70 -0.33 18.34
C SER A 409 -23.07 0.92 17.79
N MET A 410 -23.38 1.25 16.53
CA MET A 410 -22.78 2.37 15.79
C MET A 410 -23.83 3.43 15.48
N GLU A 411 -23.47 4.70 15.70
CA GLU A 411 -24.26 5.85 15.27
C GLU A 411 -23.48 6.66 14.23
N TYR A 412 -24.19 7.24 13.26
CA TYR A 412 -23.60 8.00 12.16
C TYR A 412 -24.16 9.43 12.10
N ASP A 413 -23.43 10.32 11.45
CA ASP A 413 -23.77 11.73 11.32
C ASP A 413 -24.82 11.97 10.20
N TYR A 414 -26.08 11.64 10.50
CA TYR A 414 -27.25 12.02 9.72
C TYR A 414 -28.50 12.05 10.60
N ASP A 415 -29.55 12.74 10.12
CA ASP A 415 -30.86 12.82 10.78
C ASP A 415 -32.01 12.47 9.82
N GLU A 416 -33.25 12.63 10.29
CA GLU A 416 -34.48 12.35 9.54
C GLU A 416 -34.63 13.17 8.24
N THR A 417 -33.96 14.31 8.15
CA THR A 417 -34.03 15.25 7.02
C THR A 417 -32.86 15.11 6.05
N THR A 418 -31.86 14.32 6.42
CA THR A 418 -30.62 14.19 5.64
C THR A 418 -30.85 13.38 4.37
N ILE A 419 -30.56 13.98 3.22
CA ILE A 419 -30.73 13.36 1.90
C ILE A 419 -29.37 12.94 1.36
N PHE A 420 -29.21 11.64 1.12
CA PHE A 420 -28.06 11.09 0.42
C PHE A 420 -28.32 11.08 -1.09
N PRO A 421 -27.40 11.63 -1.90
CA PRO A 421 -27.52 11.60 -3.35
C PRO A 421 -27.43 10.17 -3.90
N LYS A 422 -28.00 9.99 -5.09
CA LYS A 422 -27.88 8.75 -5.87
C LYS A 422 -26.49 8.64 -6.47
N HIS A 423 -26.08 7.41 -6.77
CA HIS A 423 -24.85 7.12 -7.50
C HIS A 423 -24.84 7.79 -8.87
N GLY A 424 -23.66 8.22 -9.31
CA GLY A 424 -23.45 8.97 -10.55
C GLY A 424 -23.74 10.47 -10.42
N THR A 425 -23.95 10.99 -9.21
CA THR A 425 -24.19 12.42 -9.00
C THR A 425 -22.95 13.25 -9.35
N PHE A 426 -23.19 14.45 -9.91
CA PHE A 426 -22.15 15.45 -10.18
C PHE A 426 -21.84 16.34 -8.98
N LYS A 427 -22.57 16.17 -7.87
CA LYS A 427 -22.46 16.99 -6.66
C LYS A 427 -21.25 16.61 -5.79
N ILE A 428 -20.09 16.48 -6.42
CA ILE A 428 -18.84 16.10 -5.79
C ILE A 428 -17.75 17.15 -6.05
N ASP A 429 -16.81 17.24 -5.12
CA ASP A 429 -15.68 18.14 -5.20
C ASP A 429 -14.57 17.64 -6.13
N HIS A 430 -13.37 18.22 -6.03
CA HIS A 430 -12.23 17.83 -6.85
C HIS A 430 -11.77 16.38 -6.65
N TRP A 431 -12.00 15.81 -5.46
CA TRP A 431 -11.47 14.52 -4.99
C TRP A 431 -12.58 13.46 -4.78
N GLY A 432 -13.80 13.80 -5.19
CA GLY A 432 -14.96 12.90 -5.17
C GLY A 432 -15.81 12.95 -3.91
N TYR A 433 -15.51 13.86 -2.96
CA TYR A 433 -16.32 14.01 -1.75
C TYR A 433 -17.60 14.80 -2.03
N TYR A 434 -18.66 14.47 -1.29
CA TYR A 434 -19.94 15.15 -1.44
C TYR A 434 -19.82 16.63 -1.08
N ASN A 435 -20.25 17.50 -2.00
CA ASN A 435 -20.26 18.95 -1.77
C ASN A 435 -21.64 19.62 -2.00
N ASN A 436 -22.64 18.82 -2.41
CA ASN A 436 -24.01 19.25 -2.73
C ASN A 436 -24.09 20.49 -3.65
N SER A 437 -23.15 20.63 -4.58
CA SER A 437 -23.13 21.77 -5.50
C SER A 437 -24.30 21.74 -6.50
N SER A 438 -24.43 22.81 -7.27
CA SER A 438 -25.35 22.89 -8.42
C SER A 438 -24.74 22.30 -9.71
N ALA A 439 -23.68 21.50 -9.60
CA ALA A 439 -23.02 20.90 -10.75
C ALA A 439 -24.00 20.04 -11.57
N THR A 440 -23.94 20.21 -12.89
CA THR A 440 -24.64 19.40 -13.89
C THR A 440 -23.60 18.78 -14.81
N TYR A 441 -24.03 17.87 -15.69
CA TYR A 441 -23.11 17.27 -16.67
C TYR A 441 -22.38 18.32 -17.54
N GLU A 442 -22.95 19.51 -17.75
CA GLU A 442 -22.36 20.61 -18.52
C GLU A 442 -21.36 21.44 -17.71
N SER A 443 -21.58 21.61 -16.40
CA SER A 443 -20.76 22.48 -15.54
C SER A 443 -19.73 21.73 -14.70
N PHE A 444 -19.83 20.40 -14.61
CA PHE A 444 -19.00 19.55 -13.74
C PHE A 444 -17.50 19.51 -14.13
N TYR A 445 -17.19 19.70 -15.42
CA TYR A 445 -15.82 19.79 -15.94
C TYR A 445 -15.58 21.20 -16.49
N ALA A 446 -15.12 22.12 -15.64
CA ALA A 446 -14.71 23.44 -16.08
C ALA A 446 -13.35 23.41 -16.77
N LYS A 447 -13.13 24.36 -17.69
CA LYS A 447 -11.82 24.58 -18.29
C LYS A 447 -10.81 24.97 -17.21
N THR A 448 -9.65 24.32 -17.19
CA THR A 448 -8.48 24.88 -16.51
C THR A 448 -8.09 26.13 -17.29
N VAL A 449 -8.11 27.29 -16.64
CA VAL A 449 -7.74 28.56 -17.23
C VAL A 449 -6.27 28.78 -16.95
N GLN A 450 -5.49 29.05 -17.99
CA GLN A 450 -4.11 29.47 -17.89
C GLN A 450 -4.01 30.98 -18.09
N ASP A 451 -3.22 31.65 -17.26
CA ASP A 451 -2.83 33.04 -17.51
C ASP A 451 -1.69 33.14 -18.55
N ASP A 452 -1.26 34.37 -18.85
CA ASP A 452 -0.18 34.64 -19.81
C ASP A 452 1.18 34.02 -19.42
N TYR A 453 1.31 33.51 -18.19
CA TYR A 453 2.50 32.87 -17.63
C TYR A 453 2.32 31.36 -17.42
N LEU A 454 1.22 30.79 -17.94
CA LEU A 454 0.84 29.38 -17.78
C LEU A 454 0.52 28.97 -16.33
N HIS A 455 0.21 29.92 -15.44
CA HIS A 455 -0.34 29.57 -14.13
C HIS A 455 -1.75 29.02 -14.29
N GLU A 456 -2.00 27.86 -13.71
CA GLU A 456 -3.28 27.17 -13.83
C GLU A 456 -4.24 27.57 -12.71
N SER A 457 -5.48 27.83 -13.09
CA SER A 457 -6.59 28.00 -12.15
C SER A 457 -7.83 27.25 -12.64
N ILE A 458 -8.68 26.84 -11.70
CA ILE A 458 -9.93 26.17 -12.04
C ILE A 458 -11.02 27.24 -12.16
N GLY A 459 -11.58 27.40 -13.36
CA GLY A 459 -12.53 28.47 -13.67
C GLY A 459 -13.93 28.33 -13.06
N THR A 460 -14.15 27.33 -12.19
CA THR A 460 -15.46 27.08 -11.54
C THR A 460 -15.30 26.82 -10.06
N SER A 461 -16.32 27.19 -9.28
CA SER A 461 -16.43 26.86 -7.86
C SER A 461 -17.31 25.64 -7.59
N VAL A 462 -17.96 25.04 -8.59
CA VAL A 462 -18.91 23.92 -8.37
C VAL A 462 -18.22 22.64 -7.88
N ARG A 463 -16.89 22.57 -8.02
CA ARG A 463 -16.03 21.48 -7.55
C ARG A 463 -15.31 21.83 -6.25
N ASN A 464 -15.56 23.01 -5.66
CA ASN A 464 -14.96 23.37 -4.39
C ASN A 464 -15.41 22.40 -3.29
N PRO A 465 -14.53 22.07 -2.34
CA PRO A 465 -14.88 21.24 -1.19
C PRO A 465 -15.91 21.91 -0.29
N ASN A 466 -16.77 21.10 0.33
CA ASN A 466 -17.71 21.56 1.36
C ASN A 466 -17.82 20.53 2.50
N GLY A 467 -17.15 20.82 3.61
CA GLY A 467 -17.07 19.94 4.76
C GLY A 467 -18.40 19.67 5.48
N GLU A 468 -19.42 20.54 5.33
CA GLU A 468 -20.76 20.28 5.90
C GLU A 468 -21.45 19.09 5.22
N TYR A 469 -21.16 18.85 3.95
CA TYR A 469 -21.72 17.74 3.18
C TYR A 469 -20.78 16.53 3.16
N SER A 470 -19.46 16.75 3.20
CA SER A 470 -18.49 15.66 3.25
C SER A 470 -18.50 14.87 4.56
N ARG A 471 -18.99 15.46 5.67
CA ARG A 471 -19.14 14.78 6.98
C ARG A 471 -20.34 13.84 7.10
N ILE A 472 -21.35 14.00 6.24
CA ILE A 472 -22.62 13.27 6.35
C ILE A 472 -22.37 11.76 6.26
N GLY A 473 -22.95 10.98 7.17
CA GLY A 473 -22.78 9.52 7.18
C GLY A 473 -21.44 9.03 7.74
N MET A 474 -20.57 9.91 8.22
CA MET A 474 -19.39 9.47 8.98
C MET A 474 -19.80 8.93 10.35
N LEU A 475 -19.04 7.98 10.87
CA LEU A 475 -19.29 7.36 12.17
C LEU A 475 -19.14 8.40 13.28
N LYS A 476 -20.19 8.59 14.06
CA LYS A 476 -20.29 9.57 15.14
C LYS A 476 -19.96 8.94 16.50
N SER A 477 -20.42 7.71 16.75
CA SER A 477 -20.13 7.01 17.99
C SER A 477 -20.13 5.49 17.85
N ILE A 478 -19.40 4.81 18.73
CA ILE A 478 -19.51 3.37 18.98
C ILE A 478 -19.83 3.16 20.46
N THR A 479 -20.89 2.42 20.75
CA THR A 479 -21.15 1.87 22.09
C THR A 479 -20.66 0.42 22.13
N TYR A 480 -19.82 0.10 23.11
CA TYR A 480 -19.24 -1.23 23.29
C TYR A 480 -20.17 -2.15 24.09
N PRO A 481 -19.99 -3.48 24.02
CA PRO A 481 -20.79 -4.42 24.81
C PRO A 481 -20.75 -4.19 26.32
N THR A 482 -19.67 -3.57 26.82
CA THR A 482 -19.51 -3.18 28.23
C THR A 482 -20.36 -1.96 28.62
N GLY A 483 -21.00 -1.29 27.66
CA GLY A 483 -21.77 -0.07 27.82
C GLY A 483 -20.96 1.22 27.76
N GLY A 484 -19.63 1.15 27.66
CA GLY A 484 -18.79 2.31 27.35
C GLY A 484 -19.06 2.85 25.95
N ARG A 485 -18.71 4.11 25.67
CA ARG A 485 -18.95 4.75 24.36
C ARG A 485 -17.72 5.53 23.90
N THR A 486 -17.38 5.46 22.63
CA THR A 486 -16.41 6.36 21.99
C THR A 486 -17.14 7.28 21.01
N ASP A 487 -16.92 8.59 21.12
CA ASP A 487 -17.42 9.61 20.20
C ASP A 487 -16.31 10.16 19.32
N PHE A 488 -16.63 10.41 18.06
CA PHE A 488 -15.72 10.94 17.05
C PHE A 488 -16.18 12.32 16.59
N GLU A 489 -15.29 13.30 16.62
CA GLU A 489 -15.52 14.64 16.08
C GLU A 489 -14.55 14.90 14.94
N TYR A 490 -15.07 15.36 13.80
CA TYR A 490 -14.29 15.62 12.59
C TYR A 490 -14.25 17.11 12.26
N GLU A 491 -13.24 17.52 11.51
CA GLU A 491 -13.15 18.83 10.88
C GLU A 491 -12.73 18.72 9.40
N PRO A 492 -13.06 19.71 8.55
CA PRO A 492 -12.67 19.67 7.14
C PRO A 492 -11.15 19.70 6.97
N HIS A 493 -10.65 19.06 5.92
CA HIS A 493 -9.25 19.21 5.55
C HIS A 493 -8.94 20.66 5.10
N ASP A 494 -7.74 21.12 5.46
CA ASP A 494 -7.14 22.35 4.95
C ASP A 494 -5.64 22.15 4.67
N TYR A 495 -5.08 23.08 3.91
CA TYR A 495 -3.66 23.15 3.58
C TYR A 495 -3.16 24.59 3.52
N SER A 496 -1.87 24.79 3.79
CA SER A 496 -1.16 26.07 3.55
C SER A 496 -0.04 25.91 2.50
N ALA A 497 0.13 24.71 1.96
CA ALA A 497 1.01 24.41 0.84
C ALA A 497 0.40 23.36 -0.09
N TYR A 498 0.67 23.47 -1.39
CA TYR A 498 0.17 22.55 -2.41
C TYR A 498 1.24 22.28 -3.45
N VAL A 499 1.19 21.11 -4.07
CA VAL A 499 2.09 20.76 -5.16
C VAL A 499 1.55 21.39 -6.45
N THR A 500 2.43 22.07 -7.18
CA THR A 500 2.14 22.58 -8.51
C THR A 500 3.28 22.24 -9.47
N CYS A 501 3.00 22.25 -10.76
CA CYS A 501 3.99 22.07 -11.81
C CYS A 501 3.72 23.14 -12.87
N GLU A 502 4.57 24.16 -12.91
CA GLU A 502 4.38 25.39 -13.69
C GLU A 502 5.63 25.72 -14.52
N TYR A 503 5.45 26.56 -15.54
CA TYR A 503 6.55 27.12 -16.32
C TYR A 503 7.47 28.00 -15.45
N PRO A 504 8.80 28.03 -15.70
CA PRO A 504 9.58 27.26 -16.68
C PRO A 504 10.11 25.93 -16.14
N VAL A 505 9.72 25.54 -14.93
CA VAL A 505 10.36 24.45 -14.18
C VAL A 505 9.91 23.09 -14.69
N PHE A 506 8.61 22.92 -14.99
CA PHE A 506 7.99 21.67 -15.46
C PHE A 506 8.35 20.43 -14.63
N ILE A 507 8.65 20.64 -13.35
CA ILE A 507 8.87 19.61 -12.33
C ILE A 507 7.97 20.01 -11.17
N PRO A 508 7.19 19.08 -10.60
CA PRO A 508 6.39 19.34 -9.42
C PRO A 508 7.21 19.92 -8.27
N TYR A 509 6.70 20.98 -7.65
CA TYR A 509 7.28 21.59 -6.46
C TYR A 509 6.19 22.04 -5.50
N LEU A 510 6.56 22.14 -4.22
CA LEU A 510 5.65 22.61 -3.17
C LEU A 510 5.61 24.13 -3.13
N GLN A 511 4.43 24.70 -3.37
CA GLN A 511 4.17 26.13 -3.28
C GLN A 511 3.33 26.44 -2.04
N ASN A 512 3.66 27.53 -1.33
CA ASN A 512 2.81 28.00 -0.23
C ASN A 512 1.61 28.76 -0.80
N THR A 513 0.47 28.69 -0.11
CA THR A 513 -0.69 29.55 -0.42
C THR A 513 -0.34 31.02 -0.19
N VAL A 514 -1.09 31.93 -0.83
CA VAL A 514 -0.87 33.39 -0.71
C VAL A 514 -0.98 33.82 0.76
N GLY A 515 0.14 34.33 1.30
CA GLY A 515 0.24 34.71 2.72
C GLY A 515 0.11 33.53 3.70
N ARG A 516 0.33 32.29 3.24
CA ARG A 516 0.20 31.02 3.98
C ARG A 516 -1.19 30.77 4.58
N LYS A 517 -2.21 31.49 4.11
CA LYS A 517 -3.59 31.32 4.57
C LYS A 517 -4.09 29.91 4.26
N ALA A 518 -4.74 29.29 5.24
CA ALA A 518 -5.34 27.97 5.05
C ALA A 518 -6.40 28.02 3.94
N ALA A 519 -6.32 27.08 3.01
CA ALA A 519 -7.30 26.86 1.96
C ALA A 519 -7.96 25.49 2.16
N PRO A 520 -9.25 25.33 1.83
CA PRO A 520 -9.97 24.09 2.08
C PRO A 520 -9.56 23.00 1.08
N ALA A 521 -9.47 21.76 1.56
CA ALA A 521 -9.32 20.56 0.75
C ALA A 521 -10.53 19.64 0.93
N GLY A 522 -10.69 18.66 0.04
CA GLY A 522 -11.80 17.71 0.09
C GLY A 522 -11.72 16.78 1.29
N GLY A 523 -12.89 16.36 1.78
CA GLY A 523 -13.01 15.40 2.88
C GLY A 523 -12.83 16.00 4.28
N MET A 524 -12.69 15.10 5.25
CA MET A 524 -12.68 15.34 6.68
C MET A 524 -11.49 14.62 7.34
N ARG A 525 -10.93 15.23 8.37
CA ARG A 525 -9.94 14.65 9.30
C ARG A 525 -10.50 14.57 10.70
N ILE A 526 -9.97 13.65 11.51
CA ILE A 526 -10.32 13.56 12.92
C ILE A 526 -9.84 14.81 13.68
N LYS A 527 -10.73 15.40 14.46
CA LYS A 527 -10.47 16.54 15.34
C LYS A 527 -10.34 16.10 16.79
N SER A 528 -11.26 15.26 17.27
CA SER A 528 -11.16 14.68 18.60
C SER A 528 -11.79 13.30 18.70
N ILE A 529 -11.28 12.49 19.62
CA ILE A 529 -11.87 11.21 20.02
C ILE A 529 -12.09 11.28 21.53
N LYS A 530 -13.31 10.98 21.98
CA LYS A 530 -13.73 11.09 23.37
C LYS A 530 -14.31 9.76 23.82
N ASP A 531 -13.73 9.20 24.87
CA ASP A 531 -14.11 7.89 25.37
C ASP A 531 -14.83 8.05 26.73
N TYR A 532 -16.01 7.47 26.85
CA TYR A 532 -16.92 7.56 27.98
C TYR A 532 -17.05 6.21 28.68
N SER A 533 -17.13 6.26 30.01
CA SER A 533 -17.42 5.06 30.81
C SER A 533 -18.91 4.74 30.77
N SER A 534 -19.28 3.49 31.02
CA SER A 534 -20.70 3.10 31.17
C SER A 534 -21.38 3.78 32.37
N SER A 535 -20.61 4.18 33.39
CA SER A 535 -21.11 4.86 34.59
C SER A 535 -21.30 6.36 34.45
N ASP A 536 -20.61 7.01 33.50
CA ASP A 536 -20.72 8.44 33.21
C ASP A 536 -20.58 8.67 31.70
N THR A 537 -21.72 8.99 31.09
CA THR A 537 -21.85 9.26 29.65
C THR A 537 -21.82 10.75 29.32
N THR A 538 -21.61 11.61 30.32
CA THR A 538 -21.60 13.07 30.19
C THR A 538 -20.19 13.65 30.19
N SER A 539 -19.28 13.05 30.96
CA SER A 539 -17.86 13.47 31.01
C SER A 539 -16.98 12.38 30.39
N PRO A 540 -16.10 12.70 29.42
CA PRO A 540 -15.19 11.72 28.86
C PRO A 540 -14.18 11.27 29.93
N ALA A 541 -14.00 9.97 30.08
CA ALA A 541 -12.96 9.37 30.92
C ALA A 541 -11.57 9.59 30.30
N TYR A 542 -11.50 9.65 28.97
CA TYR A 542 -10.28 9.94 28.23
C TYR A 542 -10.62 10.71 26.95
N SER A 543 -9.76 11.65 26.56
CA SER A 543 -9.99 12.47 25.37
C SER A 543 -8.68 12.76 24.64
N ARG A 544 -8.72 12.66 23.31
CA ARG A 544 -7.61 12.98 22.42
C ARG A 544 -8.06 14.09 21.48
N GLU A 545 -7.34 15.20 21.41
CA GLU A 545 -7.59 16.28 20.45
C GLU A 545 -6.40 16.43 19.50
N TYR A 546 -6.66 16.64 18.22
CA TYR A 546 -5.64 16.70 17.19
C TYR A 546 -5.55 18.10 16.58
N SER A 547 -4.34 18.64 16.48
CA SER A 547 -4.04 19.90 15.82
C SER A 547 -3.06 19.67 14.67
N TYR A 548 -3.44 20.13 13.49
CA TYR A 548 -2.69 19.95 12.24
C TYR A 548 -1.88 21.18 11.85
N LEU A 549 -1.48 21.99 12.83
CA LEU A 549 -0.75 23.24 12.60
C LEU A 549 0.77 23.00 12.55
N ASP A 550 1.47 23.81 11.77
CA ASP A 550 2.92 23.90 11.81
C ASP A 550 3.41 24.73 13.02
N SER A 551 4.73 24.90 13.16
CA SER A 551 5.32 25.65 14.28
C SER A 551 5.01 27.16 14.26
N GLU A 552 4.52 27.70 13.14
CA GLU A 552 4.14 29.10 12.98
C GLU A 552 2.63 29.32 13.12
N GLY A 553 1.85 28.26 13.35
CA GLY A 553 0.40 28.31 13.52
C GLY A 553 -0.40 28.28 12.22
N TYR A 554 0.23 27.97 11.07
CA TYR A 554 -0.46 27.72 9.80
C TYR A 554 -0.80 26.25 9.64
N SER A 555 -1.67 25.89 8.69
CA SER A 555 -1.90 24.48 8.39
C SER A 555 -0.59 23.80 7.97
N SER A 556 -0.33 22.62 8.52
CA SER A 556 0.81 21.77 8.13
C SER A 556 0.48 20.86 6.94
N GLY A 557 -0.74 20.97 6.40
CA GLY A 557 -1.22 20.21 5.27
C GLY A 557 -0.51 20.60 3.97
N ASN A 558 -0.01 19.58 3.29
CA ASN A 558 0.55 19.64 1.95
C ASN A 558 -0.45 18.93 1.02
N LEU A 559 -1.11 19.70 0.15
CA LEU A 559 -2.00 19.16 -0.86
C LEU A 559 -1.19 18.55 -2.00
N ALA A 560 -1.57 17.35 -2.45
CA ALA A 560 -1.11 16.75 -3.69
C ALA A 560 -1.46 17.66 -4.90
N PRO A 561 -0.91 17.42 -6.10
CA PRO A 561 -1.22 18.26 -7.26
C PRO A 561 -2.72 18.43 -7.48
N MET A 562 -3.15 19.68 -7.68
CA MET A 562 -4.55 19.97 -7.98
C MET A 562 -4.97 19.29 -9.29
N PRO A 563 -6.17 18.68 -9.38
CA PRO A 563 -6.64 18.09 -10.63
C PRO A 563 -6.75 19.12 -11.76
N ARG A 564 -6.17 18.81 -12.91
CA ARG A 564 -6.34 19.49 -14.20
C ARG A 564 -7.51 18.84 -14.96
N TYR A 565 -8.53 19.58 -15.35
CA TYR A 565 -9.70 19.00 -16.03
C TYR A 565 -9.60 19.05 -17.56
N GLY A 566 -8.83 19.99 -18.10
CA GLY A 566 -8.56 20.08 -19.54
C GLY A 566 -7.74 21.32 -19.88
N LEU A 567 -6.73 21.14 -20.74
CA LEU A 567 -5.87 22.19 -21.22
C LEU A 567 -6.18 22.48 -22.68
N SER A 568 -6.27 23.74 -23.07
CA SER A 568 -6.43 24.13 -24.47
C SER A 568 -5.35 25.11 -24.87
N TYR A 569 -4.67 24.84 -25.99
CA TYR A 569 -3.76 25.81 -26.59
C TYR A 569 -4.11 26.05 -28.05
N THR A 570 -3.80 27.24 -28.55
CA THR A 570 -3.99 27.61 -29.94
C THR A 570 -2.64 27.72 -30.62
N ARG A 571 -2.42 26.94 -31.69
CA ARG A 571 -1.25 27.04 -32.55
C ARG A 571 -1.64 27.78 -33.83
N SER A 572 -0.97 28.89 -34.12
CA SER A 572 -1.08 29.53 -35.43
C SER A 572 -0.12 28.86 -36.42
N THR A 573 -0.64 28.29 -37.50
CA THR A 573 0.12 27.79 -38.64
C THR A 573 0.05 28.77 -39.81
N PRO A 574 1.15 29.04 -40.53
CA PRO A 574 1.09 29.78 -41.78
C PRO A 574 0.27 29.00 -42.84
N PRO A 575 -0.59 29.64 -43.66
CA PRO A 575 -0.91 31.06 -43.69
C PRO A 575 -2.22 31.33 -42.90
N ASN A 576 -2.09 31.59 -41.59
CA ASN A 576 -3.14 32.08 -40.68
C ASN A 576 -4.25 31.09 -40.29
N GLU A 577 -3.99 29.79 -40.27
CA GLU A 577 -4.90 28.83 -39.64
C GLU A 577 -4.59 28.73 -38.13
N ASN A 578 -5.60 28.96 -37.29
CA ASN A 578 -5.50 28.75 -35.85
C ASN A 578 -6.01 27.35 -35.53
N ILE A 579 -5.10 26.45 -35.13
CA ILE A 579 -5.44 25.11 -34.67
C ILE A 579 -5.58 25.17 -33.15
N SER A 580 -6.81 25.03 -32.66
CA SER A 580 -7.09 24.86 -31.23
C SER A 580 -6.98 23.38 -30.86
N VAL A 581 -5.99 23.04 -30.04
CA VAL A 581 -5.79 21.68 -29.53
C VAL A 581 -6.30 21.63 -28.10
N PHE A 582 -7.26 20.75 -27.85
CA PHE A 582 -7.76 20.43 -26.51
C PHE A 582 -7.11 19.12 -26.04
N LEU A 583 -6.35 19.22 -24.96
CA LEU A 583 -5.81 18.09 -24.23
C LEU A 583 -6.70 17.86 -23.02
N GLY A 584 -7.61 16.92 -23.18
CA GLY A 584 -8.42 16.42 -22.08
C GLY A 584 -7.50 15.69 -21.13
N SER A 585 -7.35 16.21 -19.91
CA SER A 585 -6.57 15.52 -18.91
C SER A 585 -7.36 14.31 -18.42
N TYR A 586 -6.78 13.13 -18.56
CA TYR A 586 -7.06 12.02 -17.66
C TYR A 586 -6.40 12.37 -16.33
N ASN A 587 -7.00 13.25 -15.54
CA ASN A 587 -6.67 13.20 -14.12
C ASN A 587 -7.45 12.03 -13.58
N ASP A 588 -6.74 11.00 -13.14
CA ASP A 588 -7.28 10.14 -12.11
C ASP A 588 -7.77 11.09 -11.01
N LEU A 589 -9.09 11.13 -10.80
CA LEU A 589 -9.73 11.95 -9.75
C LEU A 589 -9.24 11.55 -8.34
N LEU A 590 -8.44 10.48 -8.29
CA LEU A 590 -7.64 10.02 -7.18
C LEU A 590 -6.19 10.10 -7.66
N PRO A 591 -5.31 10.90 -7.03
CA PRO A 591 -3.91 10.83 -7.36
C PRO A 591 -3.42 9.38 -7.14
N SER A 592 -2.44 8.94 -7.93
CA SER A 592 -1.91 7.55 -7.88
C SER A 592 -1.32 7.17 -6.52
N ASP A 593 -1.36 8.09 -5.56
CA ASP A 593 -0.78 8.08 -4.23
C ASP A 593 -1.75 7.74 -3.09
N GLY A 594 -3.02 7.50 -3.41
CA GLY A 594 -4.03 7.05 -2.44
C GLY A 594 -4.47 8.10 -1.41
N THR A 595 -3.88 9.30 -1.38
CA THR A 595 -4.35 10.43 -0.54
C THR A 595 -4.00 11.77 -1.17
N HIS A 596 -4.99 12.66 -1.30
CA HIS A 596 -4.79 13.99 -1.88
C HIS A 596 -4.15 15.00 -0.93
N ILE A 597 -3.96 14.66 0.34
CA ILE A 597 -3.38 15.55 1.34
C ILE A 597 -2.60 14.77 2.41
N GLY A 598 -1.48 15.34 2.85
CA GLY A 598 -0.66 14.82 3.95
C GLY A 598 -0.19 15.91 4.91
N TYR A 599 -0.12 15.61 6.20
CA TYR A 599 0.25 16.53 7.27
C TYR A 599 1.69 16.33 7.71
N SER A 600 2.49 17.39 7.58
CA SER A 600 3.91 17.35 8.00
C SER A 600 4.10 17.39 9.52
N ARG A 601 3.09 17.86 10.26
CA ARG A 601 3.10 17.95 11.73
C ARG A 601 1.71 17.76 12.31
N VAL A 602 1.60 16.95 13.36
CA VAL A 602 0.36 16.80 14.15
C VAL A 602 0.69 16.87 15.63
N VAL A 603 -0.12 17.60 16.40
CA VAL A 603 -0.09 17.58 17.87
C VAL A 603 -1.34 16.88 18.38
N GLU A 604 -1.14 15.82 19.13
CA GLU A 604 -2.17 15.12 19.89
C GLU A 604 -2.14 15.61 21.34
N THR A 605 -3.20 16.28 21.78
CA THR A 605 -3.38 16.71 23.17
C THR A 605 -4.16 15.64 23.93
N LEU A 606 -3.60 15.21 25.06
CA LEU A 606 -4.12 14.20 25.96
C LEU A 606 -4.44 14.83 27.32
N PRO A 607 -5.19 14.16 28.21
CA PRO A 607 -5.44 14.70 29.55
C PRO A 607 -4.14 14.86 30.36
N GLU A 608 -3.15 14.00 30.11
CA GLU A 608 -1.86 13.94 30.81
C GLU A 608 -0.71 14.72 30.14
N GLY A 609 -0.95 15.38 29.00
CA GLY A 609 0.08 16.11 28.28
C GLY A 609 -0.17 16.17 26.79
N SER A 610 0.89 16.08 25.97
CA SER A 610 0.74 16.06 24.52
C SER A 610 1.83 15.27 23.81
N ASN A 611 1.53 14.80 22.60
CA ASN A 611 2.49 14.23 21.68
C ASN A 611 2.54 15.08 20.41
N GLU A 612 3.74 15.47 19.97
CA GLU A 612 3.98 16.07 18.67
C GLU A 612 4.63 15.05 17.74
N TYR A 613 4.05 14.90 16.55
CA TYR A 613 4.52 14.02 15.49
C TYR A 613 4.97 14.86 14.30
N ARG A 614 6.10 14.50 13.69
CA ARG A 614 6.55 15.03 12.40
C ARG A 614 6.76 13.89 11.43
N PHE A 615 6.29 14.08 10.20
CA PHE A 615 6.34 13.06 9.15
C PHE A 615 7.17 13.57 7.97
N ILE A 616 7.78 12.65 7.22
CA ILE A 616 8.37 12.96 5.92
C ILE A 616 7.24 13.47 5.03
N SER A 617 7.38 14.68 4.55
CA SER A 617 6.41 15.36 3.71
C SER A 617 6.97 15.59 2.31
N TYR A 618 6.16 16.14 1.41
CA TYR A 618 6.63 16.58 0.10
C TYR A 618 7.82 17.55 0.18
N ARG A 619 7.92 18.37 1.24
CA ARG A 619 9.05 19.28 1.42
C ARG A 619 10.37 18.53 1.63
N ASP A 620 10.31 17.40 2.31
CA ASP A 620 11.47 16.57 2.67
C ASP A 620 11.84 15.61 1.53
N CYS A 621 10.83 15.10 0.83
CA CYS A 621 10.96 14.19 -0.31
C CYS A 621 10.06 14.65 -1.46
N PRO A 622 10.45 15.71 -2.20
CA PRO A 622 9.70 16.17 -3.37
C PRO A 622 9.80 15.14 -4.49
N ASP A 623 8.80 15.11 -5.36
CA ASP A 623 8.91 14.32 -6.59
C ASP A 623 10.05 14.89 -7.44
N GLY A 624 10.89 13.99 -7.96
CA GLY A 624 12.27 14.33 -8.32
C GLY A 624 12.60 14.18 -9.80
N LYS A 625 13.73 14.80 -10.16
CA LYS A 625 14.61 14.41 -11.29
C LYS A 625 15.55 13.29 -10.83
N VAL A 626 15.85 12.33 -11.71
CA VAL A 626 16.87 11.27 -11.47
C VAL A 626 18.19 11.92 -11.04
N THR A 627 18.62 11.68 -9.80
CA THR A 627 19.91 12.17 -9.28
C THR A 627 21.05 11.29 -9.79
N ASN A 628 21.82 11.81 -10.75
CA ASN A 628 23.21 11.47 -11.17
C ASN A 628 23.44 11.48 -12.67
N MET A 629 22.41 11.56 -13.51
CA MET A 629 22.63 12.02 -14.87
C MET A 629 22.69 13.54 -14.85
N GLU A 630 23.86 14.10 -15.16
CA GLU A 630 23.96 15.48 -15.61
C GLU A 630 23.02 15.66 -16.81
N TYR A 631 21.77 16.02 -16.55
CA TYR A 631 20.80 16.48 -17.53
C TYR A 631 21.18 17.90 -18.00
N THR A 632 22.41 18.06 -18.50
CA THR A 632 22.91 19.31 -19.06
C THR A 632 22.26 19.64 -20.40
N ASN A 633 21.72 18.64 -21.13
CA ASN A 633 21.14 18.86 -22.46
C ASN A 633 19.61 19.04 -22.53
N ILE A 634 18.82 18.56 -21.54
CA ILE A 634 17.38 18.92 -21.48
C ILE A 634 17.20 20.37 -21.05
N ASN A 635 18.03 20.83 -20.10
CA ASN A 635 18.05 22.23 -19.72
C ASN A 635 18.34 23.12 -20.93
N ASN A 636 19.20 22.72 -21.88
CA ASN A 636 19.48 23.54 -23.06
C ASN A 636 18.27 23.71 -24.00
N TYR A 637 17.39 22.70 -24.15
CA TYR A 637 16.17 22.84 -24.96
C TYR A 637 14.99 23.47 -24.19
N LEU A 638 14.92 23.32 -22.87
CA LEU A 638 13.94 24.02 -22.03
C LEU A 638 14.31 25.51 -21.83
N TYR A 639 15.61 25.83 -21.78
CA TYR A 639 16.09 27.22 -21.75
C TYR A 639 15.91 27.93 -23.08
N ASP A 640 15.88 27.24 -24.23
CA ASP A 640 15.57 27.89 -25.52
C ASP A 640 14.09 28.31 -25.64
N VAL A 641 13.22 27.90 -24.71
CA VAL A 641 11.89 28.50 -24.51
C VAL A 641 11.99 29.84 -23.75
N THR A 642 13.13 30.53 -23.82
CA THR A 642 13.21 31.95 -23.44
C THR A 642 12.41 32.79 -24.43
N CYS A 643 11.16 33.04 -24.06
CA CYS A 643 10.37 34.24 -24.35
C CYS A 643 10.61 34.90 -25.73
N ASN A 644 9.82 34.47 -26.71
CA ASN A 644 9.10 35.46 -27.52
C ASN A 644 7.61 35.38 -27.18
N ARG A 645 6.99 36.55 -26.98
CA ARG A 645 5.66 36.80 -26.38
C ARG A 645 4.44 36.18 -27.11
N ASN A 646 4.65 35.17 -27.94
CA ASN A 646 3.63 34.33 -28.53
C ASN A 646 4.27 32.95 -28.65
N LEU A 647 3.87 31.96 -27.83
CA LEU A 647 4.31 30.58 -28.05
C LEU A 647 3.72 30.12 -29.40
N SER A 648 4.48 30.29 -30.48
CA SER A 648 4.08 29.88 -31.83
C SER A 648 4.60 28.48 -32.12
N GLY A 649 3.78 27.63 -32.70
CA GLY A 649 4.26 26.38 -33.29
C GLY A 649 4.73 25.32 -32.28
N THR A 650 6.00 24.95 -32.40
CA THR A 650 6.64 23.78 -31.73
C THR A 650 6.90 24.02 -30.23
N ASP A 651 7.09 25.27 -29.80
CA ASP A 651 7.44 25.59 -28.40
C ASP A 651 6.27 25.40 -27.43
N ALA A 652 5.04 25.76 -27.85
CA ALA A 652 3.82 25.49 -27.09
C ALA A 652 3.60 23.98 -26.90
N ARG A 653 3.82 23.19 -27.95
CA ARG A 653 3.73 21.73 -27.93
C ARG A 653 4.71 21.13 -26.92
N ASN A 654 5.97 21.58 -26.94
CA ASN A 654 7.01 21.06 -26.06
C ASN A 654 6.74 21.40 -24.58
N ALA A 655 6.31 22.63 -24.28
CA ALA A 655 5.95 23.05 -22.93
C ALA A 655 4.78 22.21 -22.36
N ILE A 656 3.77 21.93 -23.17
CA ILE A 656 2.61 21.15 -22.72
C ILE A 656 2.95 19.66 -22.58
N MET A 657 3.79 19.11 -23.48
CA MET A 657 4.30 17.75 -23.32
C MET A 657 5.13 17.61 -22.03
N ALA A 658 5.91 18.62 -21.66
CA ALA A 658 6.65 18.65 -20.40
C ALA A 658 5.70 18.71 -19.18
N LEU A 659 4.66 19.55 -19.24
CA LEU A 659 3.63 19.67 -18.20
C LEU A 659 2.84 18.38 -17.96
N MET A 660 2.66 17.57 -19.01
CA MET A 660 1.97 16.28 -19.00
C MET A 660 2.90 15.08 -18.79
N SER A 661 4.21 15.32 -18.67
CA SER A 661 5.16 14.22 -18.48
C SER A 661 5.02 13.64 -17.07
N PRO A 662 4.96 12.30 -16.94
CA PRO A 662 4.94 11.64 -15.64
C PRO A 662 6.22 12.01 -14.87
N THR A 663 6.07 12.28 -13.58
CA THR A 663 7.19 12.60 -12.71
C THR A 663 7.56 11.39 -11.88
N ILE A 664 8.83 11.32 -11.48
CA ILE A 664 9.26 10.29 -10.54
C ILE A 664 8.60 10.58 -9.20
N SER A 665 7.61 9.77 -8.86
CA SER A 665 6.94 9.85 -7.57
C SER A 665 7.89 9.37 -6.47
N MET A 666 8.07 10.19 -5.45
CA MET A 666 8.78 9.85 -4.21
C MET A 666 7.79 9.55 -3.07
N GLU A 667 6.55 9.24 -3.40
CA GLU A 667 5.45 9.02 -2.45
C GLU A 667 5.71 7.95 -1.41
N SER A 668 6.27 6.80 -1.80
CA SER A 668 6.64 5.70 -0.89
C SER A 668 7.56 6.12 0.26
N LYS A 669 8.24 7.28 0.11
CA LYS A 669 9.10 7.86 1.16
C LYS A 669 8.33 8.77 2.11
N ARG A 670 7.16 9.28 1.72
CA ARG A 670 6.35 10.23 2.50
C ARG A 670 5.48 9.51 3.53
N GLY A 671 5.04 10.25 4.54
CA GLY A 671 4.22 9.71 5.64
C GLY A 671 4.97 8.91 6.70
N LYS A 672 6.25 8.61 6.51
CA LYS A 672 7.08 7.93 7.53
C LYS A 672 7.43 8.89 8.67
N LEU A 673 7.48 8.38 9.91
CA LEU A 673 7.69 9.21 11.11
C LEU A 673 9.14 9.71 11.20
N LEU A 674 9.35 11.02 11.19
CA LEU A 674 10.65 11.65 11.42
C LEU A 674 10.95 11.82 12.91
N SER A 675 9.94 12.24 13.69
CA SER A 675 10.10 12.41 15.13
C SER A 675 8.78 12.35 15.87
N LYS A 676 8.82 11.83 17.10
CA LYS A 676 7.77 11.96 18.11
C LYS A 676 8.33 12.67 19.33
N ARG A 677 7.68 13.71 19.84
CA ARG A 677 8.05 14.39 21.10
C ARG A 677 6.88 14.35 22.05
N SER A 678 7.09 13.89 23.28
CA SER A 678 6.06 13.79 24.30
C SER A 678 6.32 14.79 25.41
N PHE A 679 5.28 15.49 25.83
CA PHE A 679 5.31 16.55 26.83
C PHE A 679 4.32 16.23 27.95
N ASP A 680 4.66 16.60 29.18
CA ASP A 680 3.74 16.53 30.31
C ASP A 680 2.75 17.70 30.33
N LYS A 681 1.89 17.75 31.36
CA LYS A 681 0.91 18.82 31.59
C LYS A 681 1.53 20.22 31.74
N ASN A 682 2.80 20.33 32.16
CA ASN A 682 3.48 21.62 32.32
C ASN A 682 4.14 22.08 31.02
N GLY A 683 4.14 21.24 29.98
CA GLY A 683 4.82 21.48 28.71
C GLY A 683 6.29 21.06 28.72
N ASP A 684 6.74 20.35 29.75
CA ASP A 684 8.11 19.84 29.81
C ASP A 684 8.23 18.56 28.99
N MET A 685 9.27 18.47 28.15
CA MET A 685 9.49 17.30 27.29
C MET A 685 9.96 16.10 28.13
N VAL A 686 9.15 15.05 28.19
CA VAL A 686 9.42 13.82 28.96
C VAL A 686 10.05 12.71 28.13
N ALA A 687 9.74 12.68 26.84
CA ALA A 687 10.32 11.73 25.90
C ALA A 687 10.44 12.30 24.49
N SER A 688 11.38 11.77 23.71
CA SER A 688 11.47 12.05 22.28
C SER A 688 12.04 10.87 21.51
N GLN A 689 11.54 10.62 20.32
CA GLN A 689 12.09 9.70 19.34
C GLN A 689 12.41 10.48 18.07
N THR A 690 13.56 10.20 17.45
CA THR A 690 13.92 10.71 16.12
C THR A 690 14.40 9.56 15.25
N THR A 691 13.94 9.53 14.01
CA THR A 691 14.30 8.49 13.03
C THR A 691 14.98 9.13 11.84
N SER A 692 16.17 8.64 11.51
CA SER A 692 16.88 8.97 10.27
C SER A 692 16.69 7.84 9.27
N TYR A 693 16.50 8.20 8.00
CA TYR A 693 16.24 7.23 6.94
C TYR A 693 17.33 7.29 5.87
N GLU A 694 17.69 6.14 5.33
CA GLU A 694 18.44 6.01 4.09
C GLU A 694 17.47 5.79 2.93
N SER A 695 17.77 6.43 1.81
CA SER A 695 16.93 6.42 0.61
C SER A 695 17.56 5.54 -0.45
N TYR A 696 16.81 4.52 -0.85
CA TYR A 696 17.12 3.69 -2.01
C TYR A 696 16.27 4.16 -3.19
N THR A 697 16.85 4.13 -4.37
CA THR A 697 16.22 4.67 -5.58
C THR A 697 16.62 3.77 -6.73
N TYR A 698 15.66 2.99 -7.24
CA TYR A 698 15.87 2.16 -8.42
C TYR A 698 15.77 3.06 -9.64
N ALA A 699 16.88 3.49 -10.22
CA ALA A 699 16.83 4.02 -11.58
C ALA A 699 17.07 2.84 -12.53
N TYR A 700 16.07 2.50 -13.36
CA TYR A 700 16.29 1.58 -14.45
C TYR A 700 17.28 2.23 -15.43
N GLU A 701 18.56 1.86 -15.36
CA GLU A 701 19.61 2.24 -16.33
C GLU A 701 19.37 1.49 -17.66
N SER A 702 18.23 1.73 -18.31
CA SER A 702 17.97 1.21 -19.65
C SER A 702 18.57 2.10 -20.74
N LEU A 703 19.06 3.30 -20.38
CA LEU A 703 19.57 4.27 -21.35
C LEU A 703 20.83 3.79 -22.05
N ASP A 704 21.68 2.98 -21.41
CA ASP A 704 22.96 2.50 -21.95
C ASP A 704 22.82 1.64 -23.23
N LYS A 705 21.65 1.02 -23.46
CA LYS A 705 21.36 0.30 -24.71
C LYS A 705 20.74 1.20 -25.81
N ILE A 706 20.38 2.45 -25.51
CA ILE A 706 19.65 3.38 -26.39
C ILE A 706 20.57 4.54 -26.88
N TRP A 707 21.88 4.51 -26.59
CA TRP A 707 22.82 5.62 -26.84
C TRP A 707 22.99 6.09 -28.29
N ASN A 708 22.55 5.34 -29.30
CA ASN A 708 22.79 5.70 -30.71
C ASN A 708 21.69 6.53 -31.38
N LEU A 709 20.63 6.92 -30.66
CA LEU A 709 19.48 7.59 -31.26
C LEU A 709 19.50 9.11 -31.07
N GLN A 710 20.30 9.81 -31.87
CA GLN A 710 20.44 11.28 -31.84
C GLN A 710 19.14 12.07 -32.09
N SER A 711 18.04 11.43 -32.48
CA SER A 711 16.73 12.06 -32.75
C SER A 711 15.59 11.67 -31.78
N LEU A 712 15.81 10.73 -30.83
CA LEU A 712 14.78 10.25 -29.88
C LEU A 712 14.74 11.02 -28.53
N TYR A 713 15.22 12.26 -28.52
CA TYR A 713 15.44 13.09 -27.32
C TYR A 713 14.18 13.40 -26.47
N ILE A 714 12.97 13.03 -26.89
CA ILE A 714 11.70 13.31 -26.19
C ILE A 714 11.02 12.02 -25.67
N GLY A 715 11.41 10.85 -26.19
CA GLY A 715 10.88 9.54 -25.79
C GLY A 715 11.75 8.80 -24.77
N ALA A 716 13.07 8.99 -24.82
CA ALA A 716 14.03 8.29 -23.97
C ALA A 716 13.95 8.68 -22.47
N THR A 717 13.29 9.77 -22.12
CA THR A 717 13.08 10.23 -20.73
C THR A 717 12.01 9.45 -19.97
N ARG A 718 11.29 8.54 -20.63
CA ARG A 718 10.06 7.93 -20.10
C ARG A 718 10.25 6.54 -19.47
N VAL A 719 11.47 5.99 -19.49
CA VAL A 719 11.75 4.57 -19.15
C VAL A 719 12.18 4.38 -17.69
N ALA A 720 12.42 5.45 -16.93
CA ALA A 720 12.87 5.33 -15.56
C ALA A 720 11.68 5.35 -14.59
N THR A 721 11.02 4.21 -14.39
CA THR A 721 10.16 4.01 -13.21
C THR A 721 11.06 4.02 -11.99
N VAL A 722 11.28 5.19 -11.43
CA VAL A 722 12.13 5.29 -10.26
C VAL A 722 11.35 4.89 -9.03
N ILE A 723 11.66 3.70 -8.51
CA ILE A 723 11.09 3.23 -7.25
C ILE A 723 11.94 3.81 -6.13
N GLY A 724 11.36 4.76 -5.41
CA GLY A 724 11.89 5.21 -4.14
C GLY A 724 11.54 4.22 -3.03
N ASP A 725 12.49 3.84 -2.19
CA ASP A 725 12.21 3.19 -0.90
C ASP A 725 13.04 3.87 0.19
N ILE A 726 12.61 3.78 1.45
CA ILE A 726 13.41 4.27 2.57
C ILE A 726 13.41 3.28 3.74
N ARG A 727 14.55 3.17 4.41
CA ARG A 727 14.71 2.35 5.62
C ARG A 727 15.30 3.18 6.77
N PRO A 728 14.87 2.94 8.01
CA PRO A 728 15.46 3.62 9.16
C PRO A 728 16.91 3.16 9.34
N VAL A 729 17.86 4.10 9.35
CA VAL A 729 19.29 3.81 9.63
C VAL A 729 19.71 4.23 11.03
N SER A 730 18.92 5.08 11.68
CA SER A 730 19.13 5.42 13.08
C SER A 730 17.81 5.76 13.74
N VAL A 731 17.55 5.18 14.90
CA VAL A 731 16.45 5.56 15.79
C VAL A 731 17.05 5.97 17.13
N SER A 732 16.89 7.24 17.49
CA SER A 732 17.32 7.78 18.77
C SER A 732 16.12 8.04 19.66
N THR A 733 16.06 7.36 20.81
CA THR A 733 15.00 7.51 21.81
C THR A 733 15.58 8.14 23.06
N ARG A 734 14.94 9.18 23.58
CA ARG A 734 15.29 9.85 24.82
C ARG A 734 14.12 9.77 25.78
N ILE A 735 14.34 9.25 26.98
CA ILE A 735 13.33 9.17 28.06
C ILE A 735 13.99 9.66 29.34
N SER A 736 13.34 10.61 30.03
CA SER A 736 13.82 11.11 31.33
C SER A 736 15.30 11.56 31.32
N GLY A 737 15.76 12.12 30.21
CA GLY A 737 17.12 12.62 30.03
C GLY A 737 18.14 11.60 29.53
N VAL A 738 17.85 10.30 29.57
CA VAL A 738 18.70 9.23 29.03
C VAL A 738 18.40 9.08 27.54
N THR A 739 19.45 9.04 26.70
CA THR A 739 19.31 8.82 25.25
C THR A 739 19.92 7.49 24.88
N GLU A 740 19.15 6.69 24.18
CA GLU A 740 19.54 5.43 23.56
C GLU A 740 19.46 5.62 22.05
N THR A 741 20.39 5.01 21.30
CA THR A 741 20.38 5.10 19.84
C THR A 741 20.69 3.74 19.26
N GLU A 742 19.81 3.31 18.37
CA GLU A 742 19.96 2.13 17.55
C GLU A 742 20.34 2.54 16.15
N ASN A 743 21.49 2.07 15.65
CA ASN A 743 21.88 2.28 14.25
C ASN A 743 21.73 0.97 13.49
N TYR A 744 21.20 1.05 12.28
CA TYR A 744 20.95 -0.09 11.41
C TYR A 744 21.81 0.07 10.14
N SER A 745 22.43 -1.02 9.69
CA SER A 745 22.98 -1.10 8.34
C SER A 745 22.34 -2.26 7.60
N TYR A 746 22.24 -2.12 6.29
CA TYR A 746 21.61 -3.09 5.43
C TYR A 746 22.60 -3.63 4.38
N ASP A 747 22.40 -4.87 3.95
CA ASP A 747 23.15 -5.44 2.83
C ASP A 747 22.62 -4.92 1.47
N SER A 748 23.22 -5.39 0.36
CA SER A 748 22.79 -5.05 -1.01
C SER A 748 21.37 -5.54 -1.34
N PHE A 749 20.83 -6.48 -0.57
CA PHE A 749 19.48 -7.02 -0.69
C PHE A 749 18.48 -6.33 0.27
N ARG A 750 18.92 -5.35 1.07
CA ARG A 750 18.13 -4.64 2.11
C ARG A 750 17.81 -5.49 3.35
N ASN A 751 18.53 -6.59 3.59
CA ASN A 751 18.48 -7.29 4.88
C ASN A 751 19.25 -6.51 5.94
N LEU A 752 18.75 -6.55 7.18
CA LEU A 752 19.43 -5.96 8.33
C LEU A 752 20.77 -6.66 8.57
N LYS A 753 21.87 -6.02 8.22
CA LYS A 753 23.23 -6.55 8.31
C LYS A 753 23.84 -6.34 9.69
N THR A 754 23.67 -5.14 10.26
CA THR A 754 24.14 -4.82 11.61
C THR A 754 23.17 -3.97 12.40
N VAL A 755 23.10 -4.19 13.71
CA VAL A 755 22.47 -3.30 14.68
C VAL A 755 23.52 -2.83 15.68
N VAL A 756 23.65 -1.52 15.88
CA VAL A 756 24.50 -0.95 16.92
C VAL A 756 23.61 -0.36 18.00
N LYS A 757 23.67 -0.90 19.22
CA LYS A 757 22.88 -0.49 20.39
C LYS A 757 23.74 -0.59 21.66
N ASP A 758 23.71 0.44 22.52
CA ASP A 758 24.47 0.48 23.79
C ASP A 758 25.98 0.20 23.68
N GLY A 759 26.61 0.64 22.58
CA GLY A 759 28.03 0.40 22.32
C GLY A 759 28.37 -1.06 21.96
N LYS A 760 27.35 -1.89 21.73
CA LYS A 760 27.47 -3.24 21.17
C LYS A 760 27.00 -3.22 19.73
N THR A 761 27.65 -4.04 18.91
CA THR A 761 27.22 -4.29 17.53
C THR A 761 26.82 -5.74 17.41
N SER A 762 25.57 -5.98 17.00
CA SER A 762 25.11 -7.26 16.50
C SER A 762 25.27 -7.28 14.99
N ARG A 763 25.95 -8.29 14.46
CA ARG A 763 26.07 -8.55 13.01
C ARG A 763 25.40 -9.87 12.70
N PHE A 764 24.60 -9.88 11.65
CA PHE A 764 23.84 -11.05 11.22
C PHE A 764 24.35 -11.56 9.87
N LEU A 765 24.30 -12.87 9.70
CA LEU A 765 24.56 -13.54 8.43
C LEU A 765 23.32 -14.30 7.99
N TYR A 766 22.86 -14.10 6.77
CA TYR A 766 21.71 -14.77 6.18
C TYR A 766 22.08 -15.70 5.03
N VAL A 767 21.11 -16.48 4.58
CA VAL A 767 21.25 -17.41 3.44
C VAL A 767 21.49 -16.66 2.12
N GLN A 768 20.96 -15.44 1.94
CA GLN A 768 21.18 -14.64 0.73
C GLN A 768 22.62 -14.14 0.60
N ASP A 769 23.29 -13.84 1.72
CA ASP A 769 24.70 -13.43 1.77
C ASP A 769 25.68 -14.53 1.31
N LEU A 770 25.19 -15.75 1.06
CA LEU A 770 26.04 -16.86 0.60
C LEU A 770 26.56 -16.69 -0.83
N ASP A 771 25.98 -15.78 -1.62
CA ASP A 771 26.40 -15.51 -3.00
C ASP A 771 27.32 -14.27 -3.12
N ASP A 772 27.43 -13.45 -2.07
CA ASP A 772 28.31 -12.29 -2.04
C ASP A 772 29.69 -12.65 -1.45
N ILE A 773 30.74 -12.59 -2.28
CA ILE A 773 32.09 -13.07 -1.97
C ILE A 773 32.90 -12.03 -1.15
N GLU A 774 32.48 -10.77 -1.11
CA GLU A 774 33.25 -9.67 -0.49
C GLU A 774 32.85 -9.38 0.98
N ALA A 775 31.94 -10.18 1.57
CA ALA A 775 31.31 -9.85 2.85
C ALA A 775 32.14 -10.12 4.12
N PHE A 776 33.34 -10.72 4.06
CA PHE A 776 34.03 -11.22 5.26
C PHE A 776 35.51 -10.85 5.38
N ASP A 777 35.86 -10.24 6.52
CA ASP A 777 37.24 -9.91 6.92
C ASP A 777 37.81 -10.86 8.02
N ASP A 778 36.98 -11.65 8.72
CA ASP A 778 37.40 -12.51 9.85
C ASP A 778 37.34 -14.03 9.56
N MET A 779 38.40 -14.73 9.99
CA MET A 779 38.73 -16.12 9.60
C MET A 779 37.75 -17.21 10.10
N VAL A 780 37.09 -16.98 11.25
CA VAL A 780 36.17 -17.97 11.86
C VAL A 780 34.88 -18.09 11.05
N SER A 781 34.28 -16.96 10.68
CA SER A 781 33.01 -16.87 9.96
C SER A 781 33.13 -17.33 8.50
N ALA A 782 34.28 -17.09 7.86
CA ALA A 782 34.57 -17.59 6.52
C ALA A 782 34.59 -19.13 6.43
N SER A 783 35.01 -19.84 7.48
CA SER A 783 35.09 -21.31 7.47
C SER A 783 33.71 -21.97 7.48
N TYR A 784 32.80 -21.50 8.34
CA TYR A 784 31.43 -21.98 8.41
C TYR A 784 30.68 -21.63 7.12
N TRP A 785 30.77 -20.38 6.66
CA TRP A 785 30.17 -19.92 5.42
C TRP A 785 30.56 -20.81 4.22
N ASN A 786 31.86 -21.08 4.04
CA ASN A 786 32.36 -21.94 2.96
C ASN A 786 31.80 -23.37 3.04
N SER A 787 31.64 -23.91 4.25
CA SER A 787 31.07 -25.25 4.46
C SER A 787 29.57 -25.28 4.20
N PHE A 788 28.82 -24.30 4.73
CA PHE A 788 27.35 -24.29 4.69
C PHE A 788 26.81 -23.98 3.29
N ARG A 789 27.43 -23.04 2.55
CA ARG A 789 26.97 -22.63 1.22
C ARG A 789 26.88 -23.76 0.20
N SER A 790 27.67 -24.82 0.40
CA SER A 790 27.72 -25.98 -0.49
C SER A 790 26.71 -27.09 -0.13
N THR A 791 26.03 -26.96 1.03
CA THR A 791 25.13 -28.00 1.54
C THR A 791 23.84 -28.10 0.73
N ALA A 792 23.17 -29.26 0.82
CA ALA A 792 21.82 -29.42 0.29
C ALA A 792 20.81 -28.54 1.06
N THR A 793 20.99 -28.38 2.37
CA THR A 793 20.15 -27.52 3.22
C THR A 793 20.15 -26.07 2.74
N ALA A 794 21.33 -25.48 2.51
CA ALA A 794 21.42 -24.09 2.02
C ALA A 794 20.70 -23.90 0.68
N ARG A 795 20.87 -24.84 -0.26
CA ARG A 795 20.16 -24.83 -1.54
C ARG A 795 18.64 -24.95 -1.37
N THR A 796 18.18 -25.78 -0.43
CA THR A 796 16.76 -25.93 -0.12
C THR A 796 16.19 -24.66 0.52
N MET A 797 16.88 -24.06 1.49
CA MET A 797 16.47 -22.79 2.10
C MET A 797 16.32 -21.69 1.04
N LYS A 798 17.29 -21.54 0.12
CA LYS A 798 17.18 -20.60 -1.01
C LYS A 798 15.97 -20.89 -1.89
N ARG A 799 15.78 -22.15 -2.29
CA ARG A 799 14.65 -22.58 -3.12
C ARG A 799 13.30 -22.29 -2.47
N LEU A 800 13.21 -22.41 -1.15
CA LEU A 800 11.99 -22.17 -0.38
C LEU A 800 11.84 -20.71 0.07
N ASN A 801 12.72 -19.81 -0.35
CA ASN A 801 12.77 -18.42 0.10
C ASN A 801 12.90 -18.25 1.64
N MET A 802 13.56 -19.19 2.33
CA MET A 802 13.83 -19.13 3.77
C MET A 802 15.04 -18.24 4.06
N VAL A 803 14.92 -16.96 3.73
CA VAL A 803 16.01 -15.97 3.69
C VAL A 803 16.09 -15.09 4.92
N ASN A 804 15.04 -15.05 5.74
CA ASN A 804 14.99 -14.29 6.99
C ASN A 804 15.60 -14.98 8.20
N LEU A 805 16.06 -16.22 8.02
CA LEU A 805 16.58 -17.05 9.10
C LEU A 805 18.10 -16.80 9.25
N PRO A 806 18.57 -16.27 10.40
CA PRO A 806 19.99 -15.99 10.58
C PRO A 806 20.78 -17.29 10.66
N LEU A 807 21.84 -17.41 9.86
CA LEU A 807 22.81 -18.49 9.91
C LEU A 807 23.83 -18.28 11.04
N GLN A 808 24.16 -17.02 11.34
CA GLN A 808 25.12 -16.65 12.38
C GLN A 808 24.78 -15.26 12.94
N GLU A 809 25.03 -15.07 14.23
CA GLU A 809 25.00 -13.79 14.94
C GLU A 809 26.36 -13.57 15.64
N GLU A 810 26.97 -12.42 15.40
CA GLU A 810 28.16 -11.94 16.11
C GLU A 810 27.80 -10.72 16.94
N ILE A 811 28.11 -10.75 18.23
CA ILE A 811 27.96 -9.60 19.13
C ILE A 811 29.35 -9.18 19.58
N TYR A 812 29.71 -7.91 19.36
CA TYR A 812 30.99 -7.35 19.78
C TYR A 812 30.84 -5.96 20.39
N ASP A 813 31.77 -5.58 21.26
CA ASP A 813 31.92 -4.22 21.78
C ASP A 813 33.28 -3.65 21.37
N LYS A 814 33.63 -2.47 21.90
CA LYS A 814 34.92 -1.82 21.65
C LYS A 814 36.15 -2.65 22.08
N ASN A 815 35.97 -3.66 22.94
CA ASN A 815 37.03 -4.51 23.47
C ASN A 815 37.16 -5.81 22.67
N GLY A 816 36.28 -6.06 21.70
CA GLY A 816 36.29 -7.24 20.83
C GLY A 816 34.99 -8.02 20.85
N ILE A 817 35.05 -9.27 20.41
CA ILE A 817 33.89 -10.15 20.29
C ILE A 817 33.41 -10.56 21.69
N LEU A 818 32.11 -10.41 21.95
CA LEU A 818 31.45 -10.86 23.17
C LEU A 818 30.79 -12.24 22.98
N SER A 819 30.23 -12.50 21.81
CA SER A 819 29.57 -13.77 21.51
C SER A 819 29.55 -14.02 19.99
N ILE A 820 29.70 -15.28 19.61
CA ILE A 820 29.39 -15.74 18.25
C ILE A 820 28.47 -16.94 18.40
N ARG A 821 27.32 -16.89 17.74
CA ARG A 821 26.35 -17.99 17.70
C ARG A 821 26.08 -18.36 16.26
N ARG A 822 25.98 -19.65 15.97
CA ARG A 822 25.50 -20.12 14.66
C ARG A 822 24.32 -21.06 14.82
N TYR A 823 23.44 -21.01 13.84
CA TYR A 823 22.20 -21.77 13.80
C TYR A 823 22.37 -22.88 12.77
N ASN A 824 22.38 -24.13 13.25
CA ASN A 824 22.57 -25.28 12.38
C ASN A 824 21.23 -25.74 11.86
N TYR A 825 20.94 -25.39 10.61
CA TYR A 825 19.74 -25.82 9.93
C TYR A 825 19.90 -27.22 9.34
N GLY A 826 18.83 -28.00 9.40
CA GLY A 826 18.77 -29.33 8.81
C GLY A 826 17.36 -29.69 8.37
N TYR A 827 17.25 -30.77 7.60
CA TYR A 827 15.95 -31.35 7.31
C TYR A 827 15.34 -31.92 8.59
N ARG A 828 14.02 -31.77 8.73
CA ARG A 828 13.26 -32.39 9.82
C ARG A 828 13.53 -33.89 9.92
N ASN A 829 13.54 -34.58 8.78
CA ASN A 829 13.95 -35.97 8.62
C ASN A 829 14.81 -36.10 7.35
N ALA A 830 15.80 -36.98 7.35
CA ALA A 830 16.72 -37.23 6.23
C ALA A 830 16.01 -37.57 4.90
N SER A 831 14.79 -38.10 4.94
CA SER A 831 13.99 -38.44 3.75
C SER A 831 13.08 -37.32 3.24
N ASP A 832 12.82 -36.28 4.04
CA ASP A 832 11.90 -35.19 3.70
C ASP A 832 12.65 -33.87 3.56
N THR A 833 12.79 -33.41 2.32
CA THR A 833 13.50 -32.16 1.97
C THR A 833 12.55 -30.98 1.74
N SER A 834 11.27 -31.12 2.15
CA SER A 834 10.28 -30.06 2.04
C SER A 834 10.36 -29.03 3.17
N LEU A 835 10.82 -29.44 4.36
CA LEU A 835 10.91 -28.58 5.54
C LEU A 835 12.33 -28.53 6.12
N VAL A 836 12.80 -27.31 6.39
CA VAL A 836 14.08 -27.04 7.07
C VAL A 836 13.79 -26.46 8.44
N VAL A 837 14.46 -26.98 9.48
CA VAL A 837 14.32 -26.54 10.88
C VAL A 837 15.68 -26.30 11.51
N VAL A 838 15.74 -25.53 12.60
CA VAL A 838 16.97 -25.37 13.40
C VAL A 838 17.18 -26.65 14.20
N LYS A 839 18.25 -27.41 13.96
CA LYS A 839 18.54 -28.64 14.73
C LYS A 839 19.33 -28.36 15.99
N SER A 840 20.19 -27.35 15.97
CA SER A 840 20.98 -26.95 17.14
C SER A 840 21.47 -25.52 17.03
N ILE A 841 21.83 -24.93 18.16
CA ILE A 841 22.59 -23.67 18.23
C ILE A 841 23.95 -23.97 18.83
N GLU A 842 25.00 -23.44 18.21
CA GLU A 842 26.37 -23.55 18.71
C GLU A 842 26.91 -22.16 19.07
N SER A 843 27.64 -22.09 20.18
CA SER A 843 28.38 -20.89 20.59
C SER A 843 29.88 -21.14 20.40
N TYR A 844 30.60 -20.12 19.95
CA TYR A 844 32.05 -20.19 19.85
C TYR A 844 32.69 -19.82 21.20
N ASP A 845 33.39 -20.76 21.83
CA ASP A 845 34.23 -20.48 22.99
C ASP A 845 35.58 -19.94 22.50
N GLN A 846 35.82 -18.65 22.78
CA GLN A 846 37.04 -17.96 22.43
C GLN A 846 38.28 -18.47 23.18
N THR A 847 38.11 -19.12 24.33
CA THR A 847 39.22 -19.63 25.14
C THR A 847 39.75 -20.93 24.58
N SER A 848 38.86 -21.85 24.21
CA SER A 848 39.21 -23.14 23.61
C SER A 848 39.30 -23.11 22.09
N GLU A 849 38.89 -22.01 21.46
CA GLU A 849 38.79 -21.82 20.02
C GLU A 849 37.90 -22.88 19.32
N ARG A 850 36.83 -23.30 20.01
CA ARG A 850 35.93 -24.38 19.55
C ARG A 850 34.47 -23.95 19.57
N TRP A 851 33.70 -24.61 18.70
CA TRP A 851 32.25 -24.55 18.72
C TRP A 851 31.73 -25.56 19.73
N GLU A 852 30.82 -25.09 20.59
CA GLU A 852 30.12 -25.92 21.57
C GLU A 852 28.62 -25.83 21.30
N THR A 853 27.96 -26.99 21.23
CA THR A 853 26.50 -27.06 21.14
C THR A 853 25.90 -26.59 22.46
N VAL A 854 25.18 -25.48 22.40
CA VAL A 854 24.51 -24.89 23.57
C VAL A 854 23.01 -25.11 23.54
N SER A 855 22.43 -25.49 22.40
CA SER A 855 21.02 -25.89 22.36
C SER A 855 20.78 -26.94 21.31
N HIS A 856 19.87 -27.86 21.61
CA HIS A 856 19.45 -28.93 20.71
C HIS A 856 17.92 -28.92 20.60
N PHE A 857 17.40 -29.23 19.41
CA PHE A 857 15.98 -29.18 19.10
C PHE A 857 15.53 -30.43 18.33
N ASP A 858 14.51 -31.09 18.84
CA ASP A 858 13.85 -32.21 18.20
C ASP A 858 12.42 -31.88 17.85
N TYR A 859 11.95 -32.47 16.74
CA TYR A 859 10.69 -32.13 16.11
C TYR A 859 9.89 -33.39 15.76
N ASP A 860 8.56 -33.27 15.80
CA ASP A 860 7.66 -34.32 15.32
C ASP A 860 7.56 -34.37 13.79
N SER A 861 6.65 -35.18 13.25
CA SER A 861 6.41 -35.28 11.81
C SER A 861 5.70 -34.07 11.18
N LEU A 862 5.11 -33.18 11.98
CA LEU A 862 4.49 -31.93 11.51
C LEU A 862 5.46 -30.75 11.56
N GLY A 863 6.62 -30.92 12.22
CA GLY A 863 7.60 -29.86 12.40
C GLY A 863 7.40 -29.09 13.70
N ASN A 864 6.56 -29.58 14.61
CA ASN A 864 6.43 -29.00 15.93
C ASN A 864 7.62 -29.40 16.80
N LEU A 865 8.12 -28.46 17.59
CA LEU A 865 9.19 -28.70 18.56
C LEU A 865 8.68 -29.66 19.65
N VAL A 866 9.31 -30.83 19.85
CA VAL A 866 8.91 -31.82 20.88
C VAL A 866 9.85 -31.82 22.08
N GLU A 867 11.13 -31.50 21.87
CA GLU A 867 12.10 -31.32 22.95
C GLU A 867 13.08 -30.21 22.56
N ALA A 868 13.37 -29.33 23.51
CA ALA A 868 14.47 -28.39 23.41
C ALA A 868 15.35 -28.46 24.66
N THR A 869 16.66 -28.53 24.45
CA THR A 869 17.65 -28.38 25.52
C THR A 869 18.23 -26.98 25.45
N ASP A 870 18.17 -26.23 26.55
CA ASP A 870 18.69 -24.87 26.64
C ASP A 870 20.20 -24.82 26.94
N PRO A 871 20.84 -23.62 26.91
CA PRO A 871 22.27 -23.46 27.22
C PRO A 871 22.69 -23.87 28.63
N ASP A 872 21.75 -23.95 29.58
CA ASP A 872 22.03 -24.42 30.94
C ASP A 872 21.91 -25.97 31.04
N GLY A 873 21.60 -26.64 29.93
CA GLY A 873 21.44 -28.09 29.85
C GLY A 873 20.07 -28.58 30.30
N VAL A 874 19.09 -27.68 30.46
CA VAL A 874 17.74 -28.04 30.88
C VAL A 874 16.92 -28.43 29.66
N SER A 875 16.48 -29.69 29.60
CA SER A 875 15.50 -30.14 28.61
C SER A 875 14.09 -29.70 28.99
N THR A 876 13.36 -29.20 28.00
CA THR A 876 11.92 -28.93 28.05
C THR A 876 11.23 -29.74 26.96
N VAL A 877 10.29 -30.58 27.36
CA VAL A 877 9.44 -31.37 26.46
C VAL A 877 8.15 -30.61 26.18
N TYR A 878 7.74 -30.58 24.92
CA TYR A 878 6.54 -29.90 24.45
C TYR A 878 5.52 -30.94 23.98
N ILE A 879 4.37 -30.98 24.65
CA ILE A 879 3.30 -31.93 24.37
C ILE A 879 2.25 -31.23 23.53
N TRP A 880 2.03 -31.76 22.33
CA TRP A 880 1.06 -31.23 21.37
C TRP A 880 -0.21 -32.08 21.36
N GLY A 881 -1.36 -31.41 21.44
CA GLY A 881 -2.68 -32.01 21.36
C GLY A 881 -3.37 -31.71 20.05
N HIS A 882 -4.63 -32.17 19.92
CA HIS A 882 -5.48 -31.92 18.76
C HIS A 882 -4.81 -32.30 17.43
N GLY A 883 -4.18 -33.47 17.38
CA GLY A 883 -3.46 -33.93 16.20
C GLY A 883 -2.13 -33.20 15.93
N GLY A 884 -1.56 -32.53 16.95
CA GLY A 884 -0.27 -31.84 16.83
C GLY A 884 -0.38 -30.36 16.49
N LEU A 885 -1.52 -29.71 16.77
CA LEU A 885 -1.80 -28.36 16.29
C LEU A 885 -1.71 -27.30 17.38
N HIS A 886 -1.98 -27.71 18.62
CA HIS A 886 -1.97 -26.81 19.76
C HIS A 886 -1.04 -27.37 20.83
N LEU A 887 -0.18 -26.50 21.35
CA LEU A 887 0.64 -26.83 22.49
C LEU A 887 -0.26 -26.99 23.72
N VAL A 888 -0.25 -28.18 24.33
CA VAL A 888 -1.07 -28.50 25.51
C VAL A 888 -0.27 -28.30 26.79
N ALA A 889 1.01 -28.67 26.78
CA ALA A 889 1.88 -28.53 27.94
C ALA A 889 3.35 -28.39 27.53
N ALA A 890 4.12 -27.71 28.38
CA ALA A 890 5.57 -27.72 28.36
C ALA A 890 6.08 -28.25 29.71
N VAL A 891 6.83 -29.35 29.68
CA VAL A 891 7.37 -30.04 30.86
C VAL A 891 8.86 -29.75 30.93
N GLY A 892 9.25 -28.85 31.83
CA GLY A 892 10.64 -28.50 32.06
C GLY A 892 11.37 -29.53 32.93
N ASN A 893 12.69 -29.59 32.76
CA ASN A 893 13.60 -30.48 33.50
C ASN A 893 13.26 -31.98 33.33
N ALA A 894 12.82 -32.36 32.13
CA ALA A 894 12.54 -33.71 31.72
C ALA A 894 12.94 -33.90 30.25
N THR A 895 13.34 -35.12 29.88
CA THR A 895 13.61 -35.55 28.50
C THR A 895 12.37 -36.21 27.90
N ILE A 896 12.27 -36.31 26.57
CA ILE A 896 11.12 -36.93 25.92
C ILE A 896 10.92 -38.38 26.38
N GLU A 897 12.00 -39.15 26.53
CA GLU A 897 11.94 -40.54 27.03
C GLU A 897 11.33 -40.62 28.43
N GLN A 898 11.68 -39.69 29.32
CA GLN A 898 11.14 -39.65 30.68
C GLN A 898 9.66 -39.26 30.72
N VAL A 899 9.20 -38.44 29.78
CA VAL A 899 7.79 -38.04 29.66
C VAL A 899 6.97 -39.16 29.02
N GLU A 900 7.52 -39.88 28.04
CA GLU A 900 6.85 -41.03 27.40
C GLU A 900 6.70 -42.24 28.35
N ASP A 901 7.63 -42.42 29.30
CA ASP A 901 7.61 -43.49 30.30
C ASP A 901 6.63 -43.24 31.48
N ALA A 902 6.17 -41.99 31.66
CA ALA A 902 5.35 -41.54 32.80
C ALA A 902 3.85 -41.64 32.51
#